data_AF-Q8U434-F1
#
_entry.id   AF-Q8U434-F1
#
_cell.length_a   1.000
_cell.length_b   1.000
_cell.length_c   1.000
_cell.angle_alpha   90.00
_cell.angle_beta   90.00
_cell.angle_gamma   90.00
#
_symmetry.space_group_name_H-M   'P 1'
#
loop_
_entity.id
_entity.type
_entity.pdbx_description
1 polymer ?
#
loop_
_entity_poly.entity_id
_entity_poly.type
_entity_poly.pdbx_seq_one_letter_code
_entity_poly.pdbx_strand_id
1 'polypeptide(L)'
;MKKTSLMLIALIGLSLLSPVIAQEDIARRNYTATGGDLLYEGYMNVGDYLLIGPLMIIFKETVYDINENKWKAVFLAFDEDMNPVGPNLTVIYIPDEEKVSQLLSNVTFLRAMAETLGYNPDDPTEFAQFLQWLSTADEIEIWEAIVKTIEEHPELGIEVEDVSKPYTIPNAEPIGVNETAKIEYNGKTLYITVVQVYPNGAKVSISGPVEWRVSLVQGLLLSKIEYPGKLKPGEIFEIKVKLKNIGARKVRFVTAILSPTPIMPTLPSSQTQNDISTALPQLASQTGVLQGALYPLETMYKYIDLIEPGEEVELSFKYKVNENARPGDYPIYLSVIYFVYTSGQLLEQRTLYDSAVVTIRKDYEAHLTLKDVSVPKIVHPGEDFNLTLTFENSGGDTAKEIVGKILVSAEPSDISMLTGANILTSPFNPVTPDSFYKNFLEPGASFTKTFTLHVNEDASTGTYPIKIKIEYYSGNEDSKISQEFTLAITVVRKREAFIEIENATTIPEKVEPGSTFTLVLALKNKGEGYAKGLEVKIEPIETQIQREITKVDLSQLSSFPIPQGELLSENLQKAINQLIENLGTEESQVFLPIGEDNVKYNGIVLPNQTVVVTFRLKANSRLESNIYPVKLRLRYVTSPDDKLIEDDRVVGVEVTGMERIIISKVLTSPSRVLPGYADVVVSFSVENVGSGEARYVILTPEPRYPFSLSETSDKIINAGTLRQGDSYQASFKVDVDKNAKPGEYKIPILVTYKDPTGTYRNITLYVPIIIEEKPNIIIENVTFNPEPVQGRDVNVYVTLKNIGGEKAENVIIEGVVKSSQPFSIIKRTDYVGNLHPNQTGQGVITLSISRNAIPKDYIIQIRIRAVGDREKGDDNVYTFEYSISIPVKENTETQSRLRLLATISGILAITIAVFIYLKRRSK
;
A
#
# COMPACT_ATOMS: atom_id res chain seq x y z
N MET A 1 38.15 14.26 8.73
CA MET A 1 39.57 13.98 9.05
C MET A 1 39.67 13.44 10.47
N LYS A 2 40.35 12.30 10.71
CA LYS A 2 40.65 11.67 12.03
C LYS A 2 39.40 11.33 12.89
N LYS A 3 39.30 10.17 13.55
CA LYS A 3 40.25 9.06 13.75
C LYS A 3 39.51 7.71 13.72
N THR A 4 40.22 6.60 13.53
CA THR A 4 39.66 5.30 13.13
C THR A 4 40.05 4.15 14.07
N SER A 5 39.19 3.13 14.12
CA SER A 5 39.51 1.68 14.25
C SER A 5 40.09 1.05 15.53
N LEU A 6 39.42 -0.06 15.92
CA LEU A 6 39.97 -1.35 16.42
C LEU A 6 40.58 -1.41 17.86
N MET A 7 40.67 -2.56 18.56
CA MET A 7 40.44 -3.98 18.17
C MET A 7 40.11 -4.91 19.38
N LEU A 8 39.27 -5.96 19.15
CA LEU A 8 39.24 -7.32 19.79
C LEU A 8 39.09 -7.44 21.34
N ILE A 9 38.63 -8.53 21.98
CA ILE A 9 38.52 -10.01 21.77
C ILE A 9 37.17 -10.47 22.41
N ALA A 10 36.35 -11.49 22.05
CA ALA A 10 36.24 -12.59 21.04
C ALA A 10 34.74 -12.67 20.56
N LEU A 11 34.08 -13.67 19.92
CA LEU A 11 34.21 -15.14 19.70
C LEU A 11 33.97 -16.01 20.96
N ILE A 12 33.34 -17.22 21.00
CA ILE A 12 32.77 -18.23 20.06
C ILE A 12 31.42 -18.74 20.68
N GLY A 13 30.37 -19.25 20.01
CA GLY A 13 30.18 -19.64 18.59
C GLY A 13 28.76 -20.14 18.22
N LEU A 14 28.69 -21.15 17.34
CA LEU A 14 27.61 -21.42 16.37
C LEU A 14 26.41 -22.31 16.82
N SER A 15 25.20 -21.95 16.36
CA SER A 15 24.39 -22.73 15.37
C SER A 15 23.19 -21.84 14.92
N LEU A 16 22.93 -21.55 13.64
CA LEU A 16 22.64 -22.39 12.46
C LEU A 16 21.36 -23.23 12.54
N LEU A 17 20.25 -22.66 12.03
CA LEU A 17 19.33 -23.34 11.11
C LEU A 17 18.46 -22.29 10.37
N SER A 18 18.18 -22.52 9.08
CA SER A 18 17.38 -21.63 8.22
C SER A 18 15.90 -22.04 8.22
N PRO A 19 14.94 -21.12 8.00
CA PRO A 19 13.56 -21.48 7.75
C PRO A 19 13.41 -22.13 6.37
N VAL A 20 12.62 -23.20 6.30
CA VAL A 20 12.15 -23.81 5.05
C VAL A 20 10.77 -23.24 4.73
N ILE A 21 10.53 -22.93 3.46
CA ILE A 21 9.21 -22.47 2.97
C ILE A 21 8.24 -23.66 2.98
N ALA A 22 7.07 -23.47 3.59
CA ALA A 22 5.90 -24.33 3.45
C ALA A 22 4.66 -23.43 3.29
N GLN A 23 3.64 -23.94 2.61
CA GLN A 23 2.48 -23.16 2.16
C GLN A 23 1.47 -22.86 3.28
N GLU A 24 0.50 -22.04 2.90
CA GLU A 24 -0.75 -21.72 3.59
C GLU A 24 -1.36 -22.91 4.36
N ASP A 25 -1.84 -22.65 5.58
CA ASP A 25 -3.07 -23.28 6.05
C ASP A 25 -3.85 -22.33 6.99
N ILE A 26 -5.18 -22.42 6.97
CA ILE A 26 -6.08 -21.42 7.55
C ILE A 26 -6.41 -21.79 8.99
N ALA A 27 -5.70 -21.21 9.95
CA ALA A 27 -6.02 -21.36 11.38
C ALA A 27 -5.90 -20.04 12.16
N ARG A 28 -7.00 -19.68 12.84
CA ARG A 28 -7.07 -18.56 13.79
C ARG A 28 -5.92 -18.66 14.81
N ARG A 29 -4.94 -17.77 14.76
CA ARG A 29 -3.99 -17.54 15.86
C ARG A 29 -4.39 -16.28 16.61
N ASN A 30 -4.57 -16.44 17.93
CA ASN A 30 -5.09 -15.40 18.80
C ASN A 30 -4.14 -14.19 18.86
N TYR A 31 -4.66 -12.99 18.64
CA TYR A 31 -4.05 -11.73 19.07
C TYR A 31 -4.25 -11.50 20.59
N THR A 32 -4.05 -12.54 21.41
CA THR A 32 -4.08 -12.46 22.87
C THR A 32 -2.67 -12.18 23.39
N ALA A 33 -2.22 -10.93 23.22
CA ALA A 33 -0.87 -10.50 23.59
C ALA A 33 -0.82 -9.23 24.48
N THR A 34 -1.97 -8.62 24.81
CA THR A 34 -2.06 -7.38 25.62
C THR A 34 -3.28 -7.37 26.56
N GLY A 35 -3.15 -8.04 27.71
CA GLY A 35 -3.78 -7.65 28.99
C GLY A 35 -5.30 -7.70 29.20
N GLY A 36 -6.13 -7.68 28.16
CA GLY A 36 -7.59 -7.57 28.29
C GLY A 36 -8.37 -8.20 27.14
N ASP A 37 -9.69 -8.34 27.33
CA ASP A 37 -10.61 -8.86 26.33
C ASP A 37 -10.89 -7.82 25.24
N LEU A 38 -11.22 -8.29 24.03
CA LEU A 38 -11.59 -7.43 22.90
C LEU A 38 -12.98 -6.81 23.14
N LEU A 39 -13.01 -5.50 23.37
CA LEU A 39 -14.23 -4.74 23.67
C LEU A 39 -14.87 -4.17 22.40
N TYR A 40 -14.05 -3.78 21.42
CA TYR A 40 -14.48 -3.29 20.10
C TYR A 40 -13.42 -3.61 19.04
N GLU A 41 -13.85 -4.06 17.88
CA GLU A 41 -13.06 -4.00 16.66
C GLU A 41 -13.93 -3.44 15.53
N GLY A 42 -13.49 -2.34 14.93
CA GLY A 42 -14.31 -1.66 13.93
C GLY A 42 -13.73 -0.34 13.47
N TYR A 43 -14.54 0.41 12.74
CA TYR A 43 -14.21 1.74 12.24
C TYR A 43 -14.76 2.83 13.16
N MET A 44 -14.04 3.93 13.26
CA MET A 44 -14.52 5.21 13.77
C MET A 44 -14.24 6.26 12.71
N ASN A 45 -15.19 7.17 12.49
CA ASN A 45 -15.02 8.40 11.72
C ASN A 45 -14.51 9.53 12.62
N VAL A 46 -13.88 10.54 12.04
CA VAL A 46 -13.51 11.77 12.77
C VAL A 46 -14.78 12.41 13.34
N GLY A 47 -14.82 12.59 14.67
CA GLY A 47 -15.98 13.05 15.44
C GLY A 47 -16.78 11.92 16.12
N ASP A 48 -16.58 10.65 15.75
CA ASP A 48 -17.22 9.53 16.45
C ASP A 48 -16.68 9.41 17.89
N TYR A 49 -17.54 8.96 18.80
CA TYR A 49 -17.15 8.55 20.14
C TYR A 49 -17.66 7.14 20.48
N LEU A 50 -16.92 6.45 21.34
CA LEU A 50 -17.33 5.18 21.95
C LEU A 50 -17.30 5.33 23.46
N LEU A 51 -18.37 4.90 24.13
CA LEU A 51 -18.40 4.81 25.59
C LEU A 51 -17.98 3.39 25.96
N ILE A 52 -16.91 3.27 26.76
CA ILE A 52 -16.22 2.01 27.03
C ILE A 52 -16.07 1.86 28.55
N GLY A 53 -17.10 1.29 29.18
CA GLY A 53 -17.26 1.34 30.62
C GLY A 53 -17.37 2.80 31.12
N PRO A 54 -16.50 3.26 32.05
CA PRO A 54 -16.53 4.64 32.53
C PRO A 54 -16.04 5.64 31.47
N LEU A 55 -15.11 5.24 30.60
CA LEU A 55 -14.43 6.15 29.68
C LEU A 55 -15.29 6.51 28.47
N MET A 56 -15.21 7.77 28.03
CA MET A 56 -15.61 8.21 26.70
C MET A 56 -14.34 8.36 25.85
N ILE A 57 -14.26 7.61 24.75
CA ILE A 57 -13.17 7.69 23.78
C ILE A 57 -13.70 8.42 22.54
N ILE A 58 -13.25 9.67 22.33
CA ILE A 58 -13.59 10.47 21.15
C ILE A 58 -12.44 10.36 20.15
N PHE A 59 -12.75 10.01 18.90
CA PHE A 59 -11.78 10.07 17.81
C PHE A 59 -11.79 11.48 17.21
N LYS A 60 -10.80 12.28 17.61
CA LYS A 60 -10.78 13.74 17.42
C LYS A 60 -10.54 14.16 15.98
N GLU A 61 -9.50 13.59 15.36
CA GLU A 61 -8.97 13.99 14.05
C GLU A 61 -7.94 12.95 13.56
N THR A 62 -7.55 13.06 12.28
CA THR A 62 -6.36 12.38 11.75
C THR A 62 -5.34 13.39 11.28
N VAL A 63 -4.11 13.23 11.75
CA VAL A 63 -2.97 14.09 11.42
C VAL A 63 -2.12 13.38 10.37
N TYR A 64 -1.72 14.10 9.32
CA TYR A 64 -0.78 13.59 8.33
C TYR A 64 0.67 13.87 8.78
N ASP A 65 1.42 12.82 9.09
CA ASP A 65 2.84 12.94 9.40
C ASP A 65 3.65 13.04 8.10
N ILE A 66 4.18 14.24 7.84
CA ILE A 66 4.95 14.57 6.64
C ILE A 66 6.28 13.81 6.61
N ASN A 67 6.86 13.47 7.77
CA ASN A 67 8.15 12.79 7.85
C ASN A 67 8.04 11.29 7.59
N GLU A 68 6.94 10.67 8.03
CA GLU A 68 6.63 9.26 7.77
C GLU A 68 5.81 9.03 6.49
N ASN A 69 5.22 10.08 5.92
CA ASN A 69 4.28 10.03 4.81
C ASN A 69 3.07 9.10 5.10
N LYS A 70 2.49 9.25 6.30
CA LYS A 70 1.39 8.41 6.82
C LYS A 70 0.36 9.24 7.59
N TRP A 71 -0.88 8.76 7.60
CA TRP A 71 -1.90 9.23 8.53
C TRP A 71 -1.73 8.59 9.93
N LYS A 72 -1.88 9.41 10.97
CA LYS A 72 -1.93 9.02 12.39
C LYS A 72 -3.26 9.48 12.99
N ALA A 73 -3.79 8.75 13.95
CA ALA A 73 -5.12 8.96 14.51
C ALA A 73 -5.06 9.50 15.95
N VAL A 74 -5.80 10.57 16.25
CA VAL A 74 -5.77 11.26 17.55
C VAL A 74 -7.04 10.94 18.33
N PHE A 75 -6.89 10.34 19.51
CA PHE A 75 -8.01 9.98 20.39
C PHE A 75 -7.93 10.78 21.70
N LEU A 76 -9.04 11.41 22.08
CA LEU A 76 -9.20 11.95 23.42
C LEU A 76 -9.94 10.92 24.28
N ALA A 77 -9.47 10.70 25.49
CA ALA A 77 -10.19 9.93 26.49
C ALA A 77 -10.64 10.86 27.62
N PHE A 78 -11.87 10.67 28.06
CA PHE A 78 -12.51 11.41 29.16
C PHE A 78 -13.15 10.43 30.14
N ASP A 79 -13.20 10.79 31.42
CA ASP A 79 -13.82 9.95 32.45
C ASP A 79 -15.34 10.17 32.60
N GLU A 80 -15.92 9.63 33.67
CA GLU A 80 -17.35 9.80 33.99
C GLU A 80 -17.77 11.27 34.09
N ASP A 81 -16.87 12.14 34.57
CA ASP A 81 -17.08 13.55 34.89
C ASP A 81 -16.55 14.50 33.79
N MET A 82 -16.12 13.96 32.63
CA MET A 82 -15.40 14.67 31.56
C MET A 82 -14.03 15.26 31.92
N ASN A 83 -13.37 14.79 32.98
CA ASN A 83 -11.94 15.06 33.14
C ASN A 83 -11.18 14.30 32.04
N PRO A 84 -10.18 14.91 31.38
CA PRO A 84 -9.36 14.20 30.41
C PRO A 84 -8.47 13.16 31.09
N VAL A 85 -8.36 12.00 30.46
CA VAL A 85 -7.57 10.86 30.93
C VAL A 85 -6.47 10.56 29.91
N GLY A 86 -5.21 10.61 30.34
CA GLY A 86 -4.08 10.31 29.45
C GLY A 86 -2.73 10.50 30.13
N PRO A 87 -1.64 10.03 29.50
CA PRO A 87 -0.28 10.18 30.04
C PRO A 87 0.23 11.62 29.98
N ASN A 88 -0.19 12.39 28.97
CA ASN A 88 0.19 13.78 28.76
C ASN A 88 -1.03 14.69 28.91
N LEU A 89 -1.08 15.45 30.00
CA LEU A 89 -2.15 16.39 30.32
C LEU A 89 -1.55 17.79 30.47
N THR A 90 -2.05 18.76 29.70
CA THR A 90 -1.59 20.15 29.74
C THR A 90 -2.60 20.99 30.50
N VAL A 91 -2.18 21.66 31.56
CA VAL A 91 -3.04 22.63 32.27
C VAL A 91 -2.92 23.97 31.57
N ILE A 92 -4.06 24.52 31.14
CA ILE A 92 -4.22 25.94 30.81
C ILE A 92 -5.01 26.62 31.93
N TYR A 93 -4.94 27.94 32.03
CA TYR A 93 -5.76 28.71 32.96
C TYR A 93 -6.85 29.43 32.18
N ILE A 94 -8.10 29.23 32.58
CA ILE A 94 -9.29 29.88 32.00
C ILE A 94 -9.92 30.83 33.03
N PRO A 95 -10.60 31.92 32.61
CA PRO A 95 -11.26 32.84 33.55
C PRO A 95 -12.18 32.11 34.53
N ASP A 96 -12.13 32.50 35.80
CA ASP A 96 -13.08 32.06 36.81
C ASP A 96 -14.19 33.12 36.94
N GLU A 97 -15.35 32.86 36.33
CA GLU A 97 -16.49 33.80 36.22
C GLU A 97 -16.85 34.51 37.53
N GLU A 98 -16.86 33.80 38.66
CA GLU A 98 -17.20 34.41 39.95
C GLU A 98 -16.12 35.40 40.40
N LYS A 99 -14.85 35.02 40.26
CA LYS A 99 -13.69 35.85 40.63
C LYS A 99 -13.49 37.03 39.68
N VAL A 100 -13.69 36.82 38.37
CA VAL A 100 -13.65 37.87 37.35
C VAL A 100 -14.77 38.88 37.58
N SER A 101 -15.98 38.43 37.92
CA SER A 101 -17.09 39.33 38.31
C SER A 101 -16.77 40.12 39.59
N GLN A 102 -16.17 39.48 40.60
CA GLN A 102 -15.67 40.17 41.80
C GLN A 102 -14.57 41.18 41.47
N LEU A 103 -13.62 40.85 40.59
CA LEU A 103 -12.53 41.72 40.15
C LEU A 103 -13.05 42.95 39.39
N LEU A 104 -13.97 42.75 38.44
CA LEU A 104 -14.61 43.84 37.69
C LEU A 104 -15.58 44.68 38.56
N SER A 105 -15.94 44.23 39.76
CA SER A 105 -16.62 45.07 40.76
C SER A 105 -15.68 46.00 41.55
N ASN A 106 -14.36 45.76 41.49
CA ASN A 106 -13.35 46.53 42.22
C ASN A 106 -13.00 47.82 41.47
N VAL A 107 -13.45 48.96 42.01
CA VAL A 107 -13.21 50.31 41.45
C VAL A 107 -11.72 50.62 41.26
N THR A 108 -10.83 50.07 42.09
CA THR A 108 -9.37 50.24 41.92
C THR A 108 -8.86 49.49 40.69
N PHE A 109 -9.32 48.25 40.49
CA PHE A 109 -8.96 47.45 39.32
C PHE A 109 -9.51 48.07 38.03
N LEU A 110 -10.78 48.50 38.02
CA LEU A 110 -11.39 49.19 36.87
C LEU A 110 -10.63 50.46 36.45
N ARG A 111 -9.99 51.17 37.40
CA ARG A 111 -9.18 52.35 37.09
C ARG A 111 -7.84 51.99 36.44
N ALA A 112 -7.14 50.99 36.97
CA ALA A 112 -5.93 50.44 36.35
C ALA A 112 -6.23 49.87 34.94
N MET A 113 -7.37 49.17 34.78
CA MET A 113 -7.82 48.62 33.51
C MET A 113 -8.13 49.71 32.47
N ALA A 114 -8.68 50.85 32.90
CA ALA A 114 -8.86 52.01 32.03
C ALA A 114 -7.51 52.59 31.56
N GLU A 115 -6.53 52.75 32.47
CA GLU A 115 -5.17 53.22 32.14
C GLU A 115 -4.44 52.25 31.19
N THR A 116 -4.50 50.94 31.47
CA THR A 116 -3.98 49.83 30.65
C THR A 116 -4.49 49.87 29.21
N LEU A 117 -5.73 50.32 29.01
CA LEU A 117 -6.39 50.45 27.70
C LEU A 117 -6.27 51.86 27.08
N GLY A 118 -5.58 52.79 27.75
CA GLY A 118 -5.28 54.13 27.22
C GLY A 118 -6.36 55.19 27.48
N TYR A 119 -7.32 54.94 28.37
CA TYR A 119 -8.30 55.92 28.83
C TYR A 119 -7.81 56.61 30.11
N ASN A 120 -8.06 57.91 30.27
CA ASN A 120 -7.79 58.62 31.53
C ASN A 120 -8.92 58.37 32.57
N PRO A 121 -8.68 57.66 33.69
CA PRO A 121 -9.71 57.39 34.69
C PRO A 121 -10.13 58.63 35.51
N ASP A 122 -9.36 59.72 35.44
CA ASP A 122 -9.67 61.00 36.09
C ASP A 122 -10.36 62.01 35.16
N ASP A 123 -10.54 61.70 33.86
CA ASP A 123 -11.54 62.39 33.02
C ASP A 123 -12.87 61.61 33.06
N PRO A 124 -13.97 62.20 33.60
CA PRO A 124 -15.27 61.54 33.65
C PRO A 124 -15.82 61.13 32.27
N THR A 125 -15.35 61.75 31.19
CA THR A 125 -15.78 61.51 29.81
C THR A 125 -15.08 60.29 29.21
N GLU A 126 -13.78 60.12 29.47
CA GLU A 126 -12.99 58.98 29.00
C GLU A 126 -13.28 57.73 29.84
N PHE A 127 -13.38 57.87 31.17
CA PHE A 127 -13.76 56.76 32.04
C PHE A 127 -15.19 56.23 31.74
N ALA A 128 -16.12 57.11 31.33
CA ALA A 128 -17.43 56.69 30.86
C ALA A 128 -17.38 55.91 29.52
N GLN A 129 -16.43 56.24 28.63
CA GLN A 129 -16.22 55.49 27.38
C GLN A 129 -15.60 54.11 27.65
N PHE A 130 -14.65 54.01 28.59
CA PHE A 130 -14.13 52.73 29.08
C PHE A 130 -15.25 51.84 29.66
N LEU A 131 -16.09 52.37 30.55
CA LEU A 131 -17.22 51.61 31.12
C LEU A 131 -18.26 51.22 30.05
N GLN A 132 -18.45 52.05 29.02
CA GLN A 132 -19.28 51.68 27.87
C GLN A 132 -18.66 50.52 27.08
N TRP A 133 -17.35 50.59 26.75
CA TRP A 133 -16.63 49.49 26.09
C TRP A 133 -16.77 48.19 26.89
N LEU A 134 -16.51 48.21 28.19
CA LEU A 134 -16.60 47.06 29.09
C LEU A 134 -18.01 46.43 29.12
N SER A 135 -19.06 47.19 28.81
CA SER A 135 -20.44 46.70 28.68
C SER A 135 -20.82 46.16 27.29
N THR A 136 -19.89 46.20 26.33
CA THR A 136 -20.13 45.86 24.90
C THR A 136 -19.03 45.03 24.23
N ALA A 137 -17.90 44.84 24.90
CA ALA A 137 -16.79 44.00 24.45
C ALA A 137 -17.11 42.50 24.62
N ASP A 138 -16.51 41.65 23.78
CA ASP A 138 -16.65 40.21 23.91
C ASP A 138 -15.83 39.67 25.11
N GLU A 139 -16.27 38.55 25.71
CA GLU A 139 -15.67 37.97 26.92
C GLU A 139 -14.15 37.71 26.79
N ILE A 140 -13.68 37.41 25.57
CA ILE A 140 -12.26 37.21 25.25
C ILE A 140 -11.48 38.54 25.34
N GLU A 141 -12.02 39.63 24.79
CA GLU A 141 -11.38 40.96 24.86
C GLU A 141 -11.30 41.46 26.30
N ILE A 142 -12.35 41.20 27.10
CA ILE A 142 -12.39 41.52 28.53
C ILE A 142 -11.34 40.71 29.29
N TRP A 143 -11.18 39.42 28.99
CA TRP A 143 -10.15 38.57 29.62
C TRP A 143 -8.73 38.97 29.23
N GLU A 144 -8.45 39.25 27.96
CA GLU A 144 -7.15 39.75 27.50
C GLU A 144 -6.80 41.09 28.18
N ALA A 145 -7.77 42.00 28.32
CA ALA A 145 -7.58 43.25 29.05
C ALA A 145 -7.35 43.03 30.56
N ILE A 146 -8.01 42.07 31.20
CA ILE A 146 -7.77 41.71 32.61
C ILE A 146 -6.34 41.20 32.79
N VAL A 147 -5.90 40.25 31.96
CA VAL A 147 -4.53 39.69 32.02
C VAL A 147 -3.49 40.79 31.78
N LYS A 148 -3.67 41.63 30.76
CA LYS A 148 -2.79 42.77 30.49
C LYS A 148 -2.74 43.76 31.66
N THR A 149 -3.87 44.02 32.33
CA THR A 149 -3.92 44.91 33.51
C THR A 149 -3.13 44.32 34.68
N ILE A 150 -3.24 43.00 34.89
CA ILE A 150 -2.46 42.29 35.92
C ILE A 150 -0.95 42.34 35.61
N GLU A 151 -0.56 42.15 34.36
CA GLU A 151 0.85 42.23 33.93
C GLU A 151 1.44 43.65 34.02
N GLU A 152 0.66 44.70 33.71
CA GLU A 152 1.12 46.10 33.72
C GLU A 152 1.02 46.77 35.10
N HIS A 153 0.17 46.29 36.01
CA HIS A 153 -0.04 46.84 37.37
C HIS A 153 0.22 45.85 38.52
N PRO A 154 1.47 45.36 38.70
CA PRO A 154 1.81 44.41 39.76
C PRO A 154 1.62 44.98 41.19
N GLU A 155 1.47 46.29 41.35
CA GLU A 155 1.12 46.92 42.63
C GLU A 155 -0.28 46.56 43.14
N LEU A 156 -1.15 46.00 42.29
CA LEU A 156 -2.47 45.51 42.69
C LEU A 156 -2.40 44.24 43.54
N GLY A 157 -1.30 43.47 43.46
CA GLY A 157 -1.09 42.27 44.27
C GLY A 157 -2.04 41.12 43.95
N ILE A 158 -2.34 40.93 42.65
CA ILE A 158 -3.22 39.91 42.10
C ILE A 158 -2.44 39.18 41.01
N GLU A 159 -2.36 37.86 41.06
CA GLU A 159 -1.74 37.04 39.99
C GLU A 159 -2.83 36.53 39.02
N VAL A 160 -2.45 36.09 37.82
CA VAL A 160 -3.43 35.54 36.84
C VAL A 160 -4.07 34.25 37.38
N GLU A 161 -3.33 33.45 38.14
CA GLU A 161 -3.82 32.28 38.88
C GLU A 161 -4.87 32.61 39.94
N ASP A 162 -4.85 33.82 40.52
CA ASP A 162 -5.84 34.21 41.52
C ASP A 162 -7.23 34.33 40.90
N VAL A 163 -7.34 34.87 39.67
CA VAL A 163 -8.61 35.18 38.98
C VAL A 163 -9.00 34.16 37.89
N SER A 164 -8.22 33.10 37.74
CA SER A 164 -8.49 31.98 36.83
C SER A 164 -8.78 30.67 37.59
N LYS A 165 -9.12 29.63 36.83
CA LYS A 165 -9.25 28.24 37.27
C LYS A 165 -8.43 27.33 36.34
N PRO A 166 -7.66 26.35 36.86
CA PRO A 166 -6.87 25.43 36.04
C PRO A 166 -7.81 24.48 35.29
N TYR A 167 -7.72 24.49 33.96
CA TYR A 167 -8.45 23.58 33.08
C TYR A 167 -7.48 22.70 32.32
N THR A 168 -7.68 21.39 32.44
CA THR A 168 -6.78 20.39 31.84
C THR A 168 -7.23 20.04 30.43
N ILE A 169 -6.30 20.02 29.47
CA ILE A 169 -6.51 19.57 28.10
C ILE A 169 -5.73 18.26 27.87
N PRO A 170 -6.34 17.23 27.25
CA PRO A 170 -5.64 16.02 26.86
C PRO A 170 -4.70 16.30 25.69
N ASN A 171 -3.39 16.20 25.92
CA ASN A 171 -2.38 16.32 24.86
C ASN A 171 -2.20 14.96 24.18
N ALA A 172 -3.16 14.60 23.34
CA ALA A 172 -3.25 13.30 22.69
C ALA A 172 -2.20 13.15 21.57
N GLU A 173 -1.21 12.29 21.80
CA GLU A 173 -0.21 11.93 20.79
C GLU A 173 -0.87 11.20 19.60
N PRO A 174 -0.58 11.56 18.34
CA PRO A 174 -1.13 10.87 17.17
C PRO A 174 -0.61 9.42 17.06
N ILE A 175 -1.52 8.45 17.12
CA ILE A 175 -1.21 7.02 17.07
C ILE A 175 -1.05 6.55 15.62
N GLY A 176 0.08 5.91 15.30
CA GLY A 176 0.38 5.35 13.98
C GLY A 176 -0.27 3.99 13.69
N VAL A 177 -0.15 3.55 12.44
CA VAL A 177 -0.69 2.27 11.97
C VAL A 177 0.08 1.08 12.58
N ASN A 178 -0.66 0.20 13.26
CA ASN A 178 -0.23 -0.88 14.16
C ASN A 178 0.38 -0.43 15.50
N GLU A 179 0.21 0.84 15.89
CA GLU A 179 0.60 1.32 17.22
C GLU A 179 -0.57 1.22 18.23
N THR A 180 -0.25 1.24 19.52
CA THR A 180 -1.21 1.03 20.60
C THR A 180 -1.02 2.07 21.71
N ALA A 181 -1.98 3.00 21.85
CA ALA A 181 -2.04 3.84 23.04
C ALA A 181 -2.56 3.06 24.25
N LYS A 182 -2.12 3.48 25.43
CA LYS A 182 -2.58 2.97 26.73
C LYS A 182 -3.23 4.10 27.50
N ILE A 183 -4.43 3.85 28.00
CA ILE A 183 -5.14 4.78 28.89
C ILE A 183 -5.35 4.05 30.21
N GLU A 184 -4.75 4.54 31.28
CA GLU A 184 -4.91 3.98 32.62
C GLU A 184 -5.91 4.80 33.43
N TYR A 185 -6.92 4.14 33.99
CA TYR A 185 -7.99 4.77 34.76
C TYR A 185 -8.39 3.87 35.93
N ASN A 186 -8.35 4.39 37.16
CA ASN A 186 -8.69 3.68 38.40
C ASN A 186 -8.06 2.27 38.51
N GLY A 187 -6.78 2.14 38.15
CA GLY A 187 -6.02 0.89 38.23
C GLY A 187 -6.33 -0.13 37.14
N LYS A 188 -7.07 0.26 36.09
CA LYS A 188 -7.40 -0.57 34.91
C LYS A 188 -6.84 0.08 33.65
N THR A 189 -6.43 -0.72 32.67
CA THR A 189 -5.85 -0.23 31.41
C THR A 189 -6.78 -0.52 30.24
N LEU A 190 -7.03 0.50 29.42
CA LEU A 190 -7.59 0.37 28.08
C LEU A 190 -6.45 0.44 27.05
N TYR A 191 -6.51 -0.42 26.03
CA TYR A 191 -5.60 -0.40 24.90
C TYR A 191 -6.36 0.03 23.65
N ILE A 192 -5.92 1.10 22.98
CA ILE A 192 -6.45 1.52 21.68
C ILE A 192 -5.38 1.22 20.63
N THR A 193 -5.55 0.13 19.90
CA THR A 193 -4.68 -0.24 18.77
C THR A 193 -5.25 0.30 17.48
N VAL A 194 -4.50 1.15 16.79
CA VAL A 194 -4.87 1.67 15.47
C VAL A 194 -4.43 0.67 14.41
N VAL A 195 -5.39 0.03 13.73
CA VAL A 195 -5.12 -1.01 12.74
C VAL A 195 -4.92 -0.41 11.34
N GLN A 196 -5.63 0.66 10.99
CA GLN A 196 -5.48 1.45 9.75
C GLN A 196 -5.97 2.90 9.97
N VAL A 197 -5.49 3.86 9.19
CA VAL A 197 -5.94 5.28 9.21
C VAL A 197 -6.12 5.82 7.78
N TYR A 198 -7.12 6.67 7.58
CA TYR A 198 -7.44 7.40 6.35
C TYR A 198 -7.88 8.84 6.72
N PRO A 199 -8.01 9.79 5.77
CA PRO A 199 -8.20 11.22 6.07
C PRO A 199 -9.42 11.60 6.93
N ASN A 200 -10.44 10.73 6.98
CA ASN A 200 -11.70 10.95 7.71
C ASN A 200 -12.00 9.85 8.75
N GLY A 201 -11.11 8.86 8.94
CA GLY A 201 -11.48 7.59 9.57
C GLY A 201 -10.31 6.73 10.03
N ALA A 202 -10.52 5.88 11.04
CA ALA A 202 -9.54 4.90 11.49
C ALA A 202 -10.20 3.55 11.81
N LYS A 203 -9.49 2.46 11.52
CA LYS A 203 -9.80 1.13 12.05
C LYS A 203 -9.15 1.00 13.42
N VAL A 204 -9.92 0.71 14.45
CA VAL A 204 -9.42 0.51 15.81
C VAL A 204 -9.81 -0.87 16.34
N SER A 205 -8.88 -1.48 17.05
CA SER A 205 -9.11 -2.61 17.96
C SER A 205 -8.89 -2.10 19.38
N ILE A 206 -9.94 -2.12 20.19
CA ILE A 206 -9.92 -1.64 21.57
C ILE A 206 -10.13 -2.82 22.51
N SER A 207 -9.19 -3.06 23.41
CA SER A 207 -9.26 -4.11 24.45
C SER A 207 -9.11 -3.55 25.86
N GLY A 208 -9.64 -4.26 26.84
CA GLY A 208 -9.70 -3.79 28.22
C GLY A 208 -10.34 -4.78 29.21
N PRO A 209 -10.83 -4.29 30.37
CA PRO A 209 -11.43 -5.13 31.41
C PRO A 209 -12.70 -5.87 30.94
N VAL A 210 -12.85 -7.13 31.37
CA VAL A 210 -13.93 -8.07 30.98
C VAL A 210 -15.32 -7.55 31.37
N GLU A 211 -15.39 -6.72 32.40
CA GLU A 211 -16.58 -6.04 32.90
C GLU A 211 -16.98 -4.78 32.11
N TRP A 212 -16.08 -4.20 31.29
CA TRP A 212 -16.40 -3.01 30.50
C TRP A 212 -17.18 -3.38 29.23
N ARG A 213 -18.06 -2.48 28.79
CA ARG A 213 -18.94 -2.68 27.62
C ARG A 213 -18.82 -1.47 26.70
N VAL A 214 -18.95 -1.70 25.40
CA VAL A 214 -18.95 -0.65 24.38
C VAL A 214 -20.37 -0.36 23.94
N SER A 215 -20.75 0.92 23.98
CA SER A 215 -22.05 1.41 23.49
C SER A 215 -21.91 2.85 22.99
N LEU A 216 -22.88 3.28 22.19
CA LEU A 216 -23.08 4.68 21.84
C LEU A 216 -23.99 5.41 22.87
N VAL A 217 -24.55 4.68 23.83
CA VAL A 217 -25.48 5.18 24.84
C VAL A 217 -24.86 5.07 26.23
N GLN A 218 -24.87 6.17 26.99
CA GLN A 218 -24.31 6.26 28.34
C GLN A 218 -25.04 5.31 29.29
N GLY A 219 -26.26 5.64 29.68
CA GLY A 219 -27.15 4.75 30.42
C GLY A 219 -28.53 4.72 29.77
N LEU A 220 -29.14 3.55 29.73
CA LEU A 220 -30.48 3.35 29.19
C LEU A 220 -31.10 2.12 29.86
N LEU A 221 -32.18 2.35 30.59
CA LEU A 221 -32.96 1.27 31.21
C LEU A 221 -34.04 0.78 30.24
N LEU A 222 -34.20 -0.54 30.12
CA LEU A 222 -35.38 -1.20 29.59
C LEU A 222 -36.20 -1.83 30.71
N SER A 223 -37.52 -1.68 30.66
CA SER A 223 -38.45 -2.30 31.60
C SER A 223 -39.07 -3.60 31.07
N LYS A 224 -39.57 -4.40 32.01
CA LYS A 224 -40.60 -5.41 31.80
C LYS A 224 -41.47 -5.50 33.05
N ILE A 225 -42.77 -5.22 32.91
CA ILE A 225 -43.76 -5.41 33.97
C ILE A 225 -44.38 -6.80 33.87
N GLU A 226 -44.40 -7.54 34.97
CA GLU A 226 -45.03 -8.85 35.12
C GLU A 226 -46.11 -8.75 36.23
N TYR A 227 -47.36 -9.03 35.89
CA TYR A 227 -48.52 -8.83 36.79
C TYR A 227 -49.58 -9.93 36.62
N PRO A 228 -50.35 -10.28 37.68
CA PRO A 228 -51.50 -11.16 37.57
C PRO A 228 -52.70 -10.41 36.97
N GLY A 229 -53.07 -10.73 35.73
CA GLY A 229 -53.94 -9.86 34.93
C GLY A 229 -55.41 -9.73 35.34
N LYS A 230 -56.02 -10.75 35.97
CA LYS A 230 -57.44 -10.74 36.34
C LYS A 230 -57.61 -10.85 37.86
N LEU A 231 -58.21 -9.84 38.48
CA LEU A 231 -58.34 -9.74 39.94
C LEU A 231 -59.79 -9.49 40.39
N LYS A 232 -60.04 -9.72 41.68
CA LYS A 232 -61.30 -9.46 42.38
C LYS A 232 -61.16 -8.29 43.38
N PRO A 233 -62.24 -7.59 43.72
CA PRO A 233 -62.28 -6.69 44.87
C PRO A 233 -61.73 -7.37 46.14
N GLY A 234 -60.87 -6.67 46.88
CA GLY A 234 -60.20 -7.19 48.08
C GLY A 234 -58.95 -8.06 47.84
N GLU A 235 -58.52 -8.32 46.60
CA GLU A 235 -57.50 -9.35 46.33
C GLU A 235 -56.03 -8.90 46.59
N ILE A 236 -55.29 -9.82 47.24
CA ILE A 236 -53.83 -9.95 47.39
C ILE A 236 -53.01 -10.03 46.09
N PHE A 237 -52.35 -8.98 45.58
CA PHE A 237 -51.46 -9.14 44.42
C PHE A 237 -50.09 -8.43 44.50
N GLU A 238 -49.16 -8.94 43.67
CA GLU A 238 -47.80 -8.47 43.50
C GLU A 238 -47.56 -8.14 42.02
N ILE A 239 -46.87 -7.04 41.76
CA ILE A 239 -46.38 -6.65 40.43
C ILE A 239 -44.85 -6.66 40.49
N LYS A 240 -44.22 -7.36 39.55
CA LYS A 240 -42.76 -7.42 39.39
C LYS A 240 -42.35 -6.52 38.23
N VAL A 241 -41.39 -5.64 38.47
CA VAL A 241 -40.82 -4.74 37.47
C VAL A 241 -39.34 -5.08 37.34
N LYS A 242 -38.94 -5.59 36.17
CA LYS A 242 -37.53 -5.84 35.85
C LYS A 242 -36.98 -4.64 35.11
N LEU A 243 -35.86 -4.10 35.58
CA LEU A 243 -35.14 -2.98 34.96
C LEU A 243 -33.75 -3.46 34.54
N LYS A 244 -33.42 -3.32 33.26
CA LYS A 244 -32.12 -3.73 32.71
C LYS A 244 -31.38 -2.56 32.10
N ASN A 245 -30.13 -2.33 32.51
CA ASN A 245 -29.28 -1.33 31.87
C ASN A 245 -28.64 -1.91 30.60
N ILE A 246 -28.82 -1.22 29.47
CA ILE A 246 -28.22 -1.57 28.16
C ILE A 246 -27.23 -0.50 27.65
N GLY A 247 -26.90 0.50 28.48
CA GLY A 247 -25.83 1.46 28.21
C GLY A 247 -24.43 0.93 28.57
N ALA A 248 -23.39 1.70 28.25
CA ALA A 248 -22.00 1.40 28.60
C ALA A 248 -21.58 1.88 30.00
N ARG A 249 -22.26 2.89 30.54
CA ARG A 249 -22.06 3.44 31.89
C ARG A 249 -23.14 2.92 32.85
N LYS A 250 -22.80 2.88 34.14
CA LYS A 250 -23.76 2.65 35.21
C LYS A 250 -24.80 3.77 35.24
N VAL A 251 -26.04 3.40 35.50
CA VAL A 251 -27.14 4.33 35.76
C VAL A 251 -27.21 4.57 37.27
N ARG A 252 -27.47 5.81 37.73
CA ARG A 252 -27.60 6.15 39.17
C ARG A 252 -29.00 6.60 39.57
N PHE A 253 -29.25 6.57 40.88
CA PHE A 253 -30.40 7.19 41.57
C PHE A 253 -31.75 6.76 40.98
N VAL A 254 -31.85 5.48 40.63
CA VAL A 254 -33.01 4.89 39.92
C VAL A 254 -34.20 4.86 40.86
N THR A 255 -35.14 5.77 40.63
CA THR A 255 -36.38 5.89 41.39
C THR A 255 -37.52 5.37 40.53
N ALA A 256 -37.84 4.09 40.72
CA ALA A 256 -38.94 3.42 40.04
C ALA A 256 -40.25 3.67 40.81
N ILE A 257 -41.13 4.50 40.26
CA ILE A 257 -42.44 4.83 40.81
C ILE A 257 -43.50 4.05 40.04
N LEU A 258 -44.27 3.21 40.72
CA LEU A 258 -45.37 2.44 40.14
C LEU A 258 -46.69 2.93 40.75
N SER A 259 -47.59 3.51 39.94
CA SER A 259 -48.75 4.28 40.44
C SER A 259 -50.02 4.09 39.59
N PRO A 260 -51.23 3.97 40.20
CA PRO A 260 -52.49 3.95 39.46
C PRO A 260 -52.83 5.27 38.73
N THR A 261 -52.25 6.38 39.15
CA THR A 261 -52.28 7.66 38.42
C THR A 261 -50.93 7.90 37.73
N PRO A 262 -50.90 8.47 36.51
CA PRO A 262 -49.65 8.75 35.83
C PRO A 262 -48.92 9.89 36.54
N ILE A 263 -47.78 9.57 37.17
CA ILE A 263 -46.91 10.55 37.81
C ILE A 263 -45.85 10.97 36.80
N MET A 264 -45.89 12.23 36.37
CA MET A 264 -44.81 12.90 35.63
C MET A 264 -44.02 13.77 36.62
N PRO A 265 -42.87 13.28 37.14
CA PRO A 265 -42.11 14.01 38.16
C PRO A 265 -41.29 15.13 37.52
N THR A 266 -41.85 16.34 37.48
CA THR A 266 -41.13 17.57 37.12
C THR A 266 -40.26 18.02 38.30
N LEU A 267 -39.04 17.48 38.38
CA LEU A 267 -38.00 18.01 39.26
C LEU A 267 -37.40 19.28 38.63
N PRO A 268 -37.21 20.38 39.38
CA PRO A 268 -36.48 21.55 38.89
C PRO A 268 -35.04 21.18 38.52
N SER A 269 -34.49 21.82 37.49
CA SER A 269 -33.16 21.53 36.93
C SER A 269 -31.97 21.99 37.80
N SER A 270 -32.17 22.26 39.09
CA SER A 270 -31.09 22.62 40.03
C SER A 270 -31.38 22.20 41.47
N GLN A 271 -30.28 21.97 42.20
CA GLN A 271 -30.17 21.69 43.64
C GLN A 271 -30.35 20.22 44.08
N THR A 272 -30.15 19.97 45.37
CA THR A 272 -29.33 18.82 45.83
C THR A 272 -30.12 17.59 46.29
N GLN A 273 -29.38 16.49 46.49
CA GLN A 273 -29.80 15.15 46.92
C GLN A 273 -30.82 15.11 48.09
N ASN A 274 -30.86 16.14 48.93
CA ASN A 274 -31.79 16.24 50.06
C ASN A 274 -33.26 16.38 49.63
N ASP A 275 -33.58 17.18 48.61
CA ASP A 275 -34.97 17.53 48.29
C ASP A 275 -35.73 16.46 47.50
N ILE A 276 -35.03 15.53 46.84
CA ILE A 276 -35.67 14.35 46.22
C ILE A 276 -36.38 13.51 47.30
N SER A 277 -35.82 13.45 48.52
CA SER A 277 -36.39 12.72 49.65
C SER A 277 -37.63 13.38 50.27
N THR A 278 -37.82 14.68 50.07
CA THR A 278 -38.92 15.48 50.65
C THR A 278 -40.04 15.73 49.64
N ALA A 279 -39.72 15.94 48.36
CA ALA A 279 -40.68 16.19 47.28
C ALA A 279 -41.52 14.95 46.94
N LEU A 280 -40.92 13.76 46.89
CA LEU A 280 -41.63 12.53 46.52
C LEU A 280 -42.77 12.15 47.52
N PRO A 281 -42.57 12.23 48.86
CA PRO A 281 -43.67 12.09 49.82
C PRO A 281 -44.77 13.16 49.70
N GLN A 282 -44.44 14.39 49.29
CA GLN A 282 -45.44 15.45 49.07
C GLN A 282 -46.30 15.16 47.82
N LEU A 283 -45.69 14.77 46.71
CA LEU A 283 -46.42 14.29 45.52
C LEU A 283 -47.29 13.07 45.83
N ALA A 284 -46.78 12.09 46.59
CA ALA A 284 -47.52 10.89 46.97
C ALA A 284 -48.67 11.12 47.96
N SER A 285 -48.67 12.24 48.69
CA SER A 285 -49.77 12.62 49.59
C SER A 285 -50.80 13.53 48.92
N GLN A 286 -50.44 14.28 47.87
CA GLN A 286 -51.37 15.09 47.08
C GLN A 286 -52.24 14.27 46.12
N THR A 287 -51.80 13.08 45.68
CA THR A 287 -52.51 12.26 44.66
C THR A 287 -53.77 11.53 45.14
N GLY A 288 -54.24 11.77 46.38
CA GLY A 288 -55.57 11.31 46.83
C GLY A 288 -55.75 9.78 46.95
N VAL A 289 -54.64 9.04 47.07
CA VAL A 289 -54.55 7.56 46.98
C VAL A 289 -55.55 6.80 47.87
N LEU A 290 -55.99 7.40 48.98
CA LEU A 290 -56.96 6.84 49.94
C LEU A 290 -58.38 6.56 49.36
N GLN A 291 -58.68 6.93 48.12
CA GLN A 291 -59.94 6.57 47.44
C GLN A 291 -59.76 5.80 46.11
N GLY A 292 -58.53 5.36 45.78
CA GLY A 292 -58.26 4.60 44.56
C GLY A 292 -58.86 3.18 44.54
N ALA A 293 -59.04 2.62 43.33
CA ALA A 293 -59.50 1.23 43.16
C ALA A 293 -58.37 0.19 43.38
N LEU A 294 -57.11 0.59 43.22
CA LEU A 294 -55.93 -0.14 43.63
C LEU A 294 -55.25 0.65 44.74
N TYR A 295 -54.92 0.01 45.85
CA TYR A 295 -54.17 0.64 46.94
C TYR A 295 -52.86 -0.09 47.21
N PRO A 296 -51.73 0.64 47.35
CA PRO A 296 -50.45 0.03 47.65
C PRO A 296 -50.44 -0.50 49.09
N LEU A 297 -49.79 -1.65 49.30
CA LEU A 297 -49.52 -2.20 50.63
C LEU A 297 -48.10 -1.88 51.13
N GLU A 298 -47.26 -1.33 50.24
CA GLU A 298 -45.88 -0.91 50.49
C GLU A 298 -45.66 0.51 49.92
N THR A 299 -44.41 0.97 49.83
CA THR A 299 -44.08 2.20 49.11
C THR A 299 -44.42 2.06 47.61
N MET A 300 -45.08 3.08 47.05
CA MET A 300 -45.34 3.19 45.59
C MET A 300 -44.06 3.42 44.77
N TYR A 301 -42.95 3.74 45.43
CA TYR A 301 -41.63 3.90 44.83
C TYR A 301 -40.63 2.91 45.44
N LYS A 302 -39.65 2.50 44.65
CA LYS A 302 -38.43 1.81 45.08
C LYS A 302 -37.21 2.59 44.54
N TYR A 303 -36.17 2.71 45.35
CA TYR A 303 -34.90 3.36 45.01
C TYR A 303 -33.81 2.30 44.82
N ILE A 304 -32.99 2.45 43.79
CA ILE A 304 -31.75 1.70 43.58
C ILE A 304 -30.63 2.72 43.36
N ASP A 305 -29.53 2.60 44.13
CA ASP A 305 -28.46 3.61 44.11
C ASP A 305 -27.72 3.66 42.76
N LEU A 306 -27.46 2.47 42.19
CA LEU A 306 -26.93 2.31 40.83
C LEU A 306 -27.38 0.98 40.19
N ILE A 307 -27.32 0.91 38.86
CA ILE A 307 -27.45 -0.33 38.06
C ILE A 307 -26.30 -0.38 37.04
N GLU A 308 -25.47 -1.40 37.11
CA GLU A 308 -24.26 -1.55 36.29
C GLU A 308 -24.58 -1.94 34.82
N PRO A 309 -23.67 -1.73 33.86
CA PRO A 309 -23.85 -2.12 32.46
C PRO A 309 -24.22 -3.59 32.26
N GLY A 310 -25.39 -3.86 31.68
CA GLY A 310 -25.90 -5.21 31.44
C GLY A 310 -26.62 -5.86 32.63
N GLU A 311 -26.58 -5.26 33.82
CA GLU A 311 -27.28 -5.73 35.02
C GLU A 311 -28.81 -5.63 34.85
N GLU A 312 -29.53 -6.58 35.45
CA GLU A 312 -30.99 -6.65 35.48
C GLU A 312 -31.49 -6.81 36.92
N VAL A 313 -32.24 -5.83 37.41
CA VAL A 313 -32.75 -5.76 38.78
C VAL A 313 -34.26 -5.98 38.79
N GLU A 314 -34.74 -6.90 39.63
CA GLU A 314 -36.18 -7.13 39.84
C GLU A 314 -36.68 -6.35 41.07
N LEU A 315 -37.69 -5.52 40.88
CA LEU A 315 -38.42 -4.79 41.91
C LEU A 315 -39.81 -5.40 42.11
N SER A 316 -40.23 -5.60 43.36
CA SER A 316 -41.59 -6.03 43.72
C SER A 316 -42.39 -4.88 44.34
N PHE A 317 -43.64 -4.75 43.91
CA PHE A 317 -44.63 -3.82 44.46
C PHE A 317 -45.89 -4.60 44.83
N LYS A 318 -46.34 -4.51 46.08
CA LYS A 318 -47.57 -5.17 46.53
C LYS A 318 -48.74 -4.20 46.55
N TYR A 319 -49.85 -4.66 45.99
CA TYR A 319 -51.10 -3.92 45.88
C TYR A 319 -52.25 -4.79 46.38
N LYS A 320 -53.28 -4.15 46.95
CA LYS A 320 -54.57 -4.77 47.19
C LYS A 320 -55.64 -4.05 46.39
N VAL A 321 -56.61 -4.81 45.89
CA VAL A 321 -57.78 -4.24 45.20
C VAL A 321 -58.75 -3.69 46.24
N ASN A 322 -59.28 -2.48 46.04
CA ASN A 322 -60.30 -1.88 46.90
C ASN A 322 -61.54 -2.79 46.96
N GLU A 323 -62.07 -3.02 48.15
CA GLU A 323 -63.27 -3.85 48.36
C GLU A 323 -64.52 -3.17 47.77
N ASN A 324 -64.49 -1.84 47.68
CA ASN A 324 -65.46 -1.01 46.96
C ASN A 324 -64.92 -0.56 45.59
N ALA A 325 -63.90 -1.22 45.03
CA ALA A 325 -63.46 -0.95 43.68
C ALA A 325 -64.67 -1.07 42.74
N ARG A 326 -65.01 0.02 42.04
CA ARG A 326 -65.77 -0.14 40.81
C ARG A 326 -64.95 -1.04 39.89
N PRO A 327 -65.56 -1.96 39.16
CA PRO A 327 -64.78 -2.76 38.24
C PRO A 327 -64.59 -2.03 36.90
N GLY A 328 -63.67 -2.54 36.08
CA GLY A 328 -63.07 -1.89 34.92
C GLY A 328 -61.55 -2.13 34.90
N ASP A 329 -60.87 -1.64 33.87
CA ASP A 329 -59.41 -1.60 33.84
C ASP A 329 -58.86 -0.46 34.69
N TYR A 330 -57.85 -0.79 35.49
CA TYR A 330 -57.08 0.19 36.24
C TYR A 330 -55.65 0.17 35.70
N PRO A 331 -55.26 1.17 34.88
CA PRO A 331 -53.89 1.27 34.42
C PRO A 331 -52.98 1.53 35.63
N ILE A 332 -51.78 0.97 35.57
CA ILE A 332 -50.72 1.25 36.54
C ILE A 332 -49.46 1.63 35.78
N TYR A 333 -49.05 2.87 35.99
CA TYR A 333 -47.98 3.55 35.28
C TYR A 333 -46.69 3.34 36.04
N LEU A 334 -45.67 2.85 35.34
CA LEU A 334 -44.30 2.84 35.80
C LEU A 334 -43.62 4.10 35.25
N SER A 335 -43.19 4.98 36.14
CA SER A 335 -42.31 6.10 35.84
C SER A 335 -40.98 5.86 36.55
N VAL A 336 -39.95 5.46 35.82
CA VAL A 336 -38.59 5.31 36.34
C VAL A 336 -37.80 6.56 36.05
N ILE A 337 -37.61 7.40 37.07
CA ILE A 337 -36.60 8.46 37.02
C ILE A 337 -35.25 7.79 37.18
N TYR A 338 -34.27 8.14 36.34
CA TYR A 338 -32.89 7.71 36.54
C TYR A 338 -31.91 8.74 36.00
N PHE A 339 -30.71 8.73 36.55
CA PHE A 339 -29.70 9.73 36.26
C PHE A 339 -28.50 9.10 35.56
N VAL A 340 -28.01 9.75 34.50
CA VAL A 340 -26.83 9.32 33.73
C VAL A 340 -25.82 10.45 33.63
N TYR A 341 -24.54 10.09 33.67
CA TYR A 341 -23.43 11.01 33.53
C TYR A 341 -23.31 11.52 32.08
N THR A 342 -23.73 12.76 31.85
CA THR A 342 -23.49 13.48 30.59
C THR A 342 -22.11 14.14 30.62
N SER A 343 -21.97 15.39 30.17
CA SER A 343 -20.69 16.08 30.09
C SER A 343 -20.45 16.95 31.32
N GLY A 344 -19.39 16.68 32.08
CA GLY A 344 -19.16 17.26 33.40
C GLY A 344 -19.73 16.36 34.51
N GLN A 345 -19.66 16.80 35.76
CA GLN A 345 -20.41 16.20 36.89
C GLN A 345 -21.93 16.41 36.81
N LEU A 346 -22.43 16.84 35.65
CA LEU A 346 -23.85 17.01 35.36
C LEU A 346 -24.49 15.64 35.10
N LEU A 347 -25.57 15.38 35.83
CA LEU A 347 -26.39 14.20 35.67
C LEU A 347 -27.63 14.56 34.85
N GLU A 348 -27.75 14.02 33.63
CA GLU A 348 -28.99 14.09 32.87
C GLU A 348 -30.04 13.20 33.53
N GLN A 349 -31.17 13.82 33.90
CA GLN A 349 -32.36 13.08 34.28
C GLN A 349 -33.02 12.47 33.03
N ARG A 350 -33.00 11.15 32.94
CA ARG A 350 -33.80 10.37 31.99
C ARG A 350 -35.03 9.81 32.69
N THR A 351 -36.11 9.65 31.93
CA THR A 351 -37.33 8.99 32.43
C THR A 351 -37.72 7.88 31.49
N LEU A 352 -37.81 6.65 32.01
CA LEU A 352 -38.42 5.51 31.33
C LEU A 352 -39.88 5.42 31.78
N TYR A 353 -40.79 5.48 30.83
CA TYR A 353 -42.22 5.27 31.04
C TYR A 353 -42.62 3.89 30.51
N ASP A 354 -43.43 3.16 31.27
CA ASP A 354 -44.05 1.89 30.89
C ASP A 354 -45.43 1.80 31.58
N SER A 355 -46.32 0.93 31.13
CA SER A 355 -47.61 0.74 31.82
C SER A 355 -48.16 -0.68 31.69
N ALA A 356 -48.79 -1.14 32.77
CA ALA A 356 -49.58 -2.35 32.79
C ALA A 356 -51.05 -2.00 33.04
N VAL A 357 -51.97 -2.92 32.70
CA VAL A 357 -53.41 -2.71 32.84
C VAL A 357 -53.98 -3.82 33.71
N VAL A 358 -54.53 -3.46 34.88
CA VAL A 358 -55.03 -4.41 35.88
C VAL A 358 -56.56 -4.45 35.83
N THR A 359 -57.13 -5.53 35.31
CA THR A 359 -58.58 -5.64 35.12
C THR A 359 -59.30 -6.15 36.38
N ILE A 360 -60.24 -5.36 36.89
CA ILE A 360 -61.21 -5.74 37.92
C ILE A 360 -62.55 -6.04 37.23
N ARG A 361 -63.18 -7.20 37.50
CA ARG A 361 -64.31 -7.71 36.70
C ARG A 361 -65.60 -6.88 36.74
N LYS A 362 -65.99 -6.23 35.64
CA LYS A 362 -67.35 -5.65 35.45
C LYS A 362 -68.19 -6.52 34.54
N ASP A 363 -69.17 -7.20 35.12
CA ASP A 363 -70.06 -8.08 34.36
C ASP A 363 -71.20 -7.30 33.64
N TYR A 364 -71.06 -5.98 33.41
CA TYR A 364 -72.15 -5.09 32.96
C TYR A 364 -71.79 -4.07 31.88
N GLU A 365 -71.01 -3.01 32.13
CA GLU A 365 -70.65 -2.02 31.08
C GLU A 365 -69.62 -2.60 30.09
N ALA A 366 -69.57 -2.07 28.88
CA ALA A 366 -68.60 -2.41 27.84
C ALA A 366 -67.22 -1.83 28.18
N HIS A 367 -66.14 -2.57 27.90
CA HIS A 367 -64.80 -2.14 28.29
C HIS A 367 -63.70 -2.69 27.37
N LEU A 368 -62.82 -1.85 26.84
CA LEU A 368 -61.79 -2.28 25.90
C LEU A 368 -60.44 -2.50 26.62
N THR A 369 -59.96 -3.75 26.65
CA THR A 369 -58.59 -4.11 27.07
C THR A 369 -57.67 -4.21 25.85
N LEU A 370 -56.36 -4.01 26.05
CA LEU A 370 -55.34 -4.53 25.13
C LEU A 370 -55.05 -5.99 25.48
N LYS A 371 -55.53 -6.91 24.64
CA LYS A 371 -55.34 -8.37 24.77
C LYS A 371 -53.94 -8.81 24.34
N ASP A 372 -53.43 -8.18 23.29
CA ASP A 372 -52.10 -8.43 22.72
C ASP A 372 -51.55 -7.14 22.09
N VAL A 373 -50.23 -6.94 22.21
CA VAL A 373 -49.50 -5.72 21.85
C VAL A 373 -48.19 -6.13 21.18
N SER A 374 -48.20 -6.19 19.86
CA SER A 374 -47.00 -6.45 19.06
C SER A 374 -46.41 -5.11 18.60
N VAL A 375 -45.39 -4.66 19.32
CA VAL A 375 -44.57 -3.48 19.00
C VAL A 375 -43.08 -3.84 18.99
N PRO A 376 -42.27 -3.30 18.07
CA PRO A 376 -40.83 -3.41 18.15
C PRO A 376 -40.31 -2.59 19.34
N LYS A 377 -39.50 -3.21 20.20
CA LYS A 377 -38.91 -2.54 21.37
C LYS A 377 -37.86 -1.50 21.00
N ILE A 378 -37.16 -1.74 19.89
CA ILE A 378 -36.15 -0.87 19.30
C ILE A 378 -36.55 -0.62 17.85
N VAL A 379 -36.47 0.63 17.42
CA VAL A 379 -36.61 1.09 16.03
C VAL A 379 -35.46 2.05 15.72
N HIS A 380 -35.22 2.30 14.43
CA HIS A 380 -34.11 3.14 13.98
C HIS A 380 -34.59 4.37 13.19
N PRO A 381 -33.85 5.49 13.19
CA PRO A 381 -34.16 6.64 12.33
C PRO A 381 -34.27 6.25 10.85
N GLY A 382 -35.28 6.76 10.15
CA GLY A 382 -35.62 6.42 8.76
C GLY A 382 -36.30 5.05 8.57
N GLU A 383 -36.77 4.38 9.63
CA GLU A 383 -37.42 3.06 9.57
C GLU A 383 -38.95 3.15 9.63
N ASP A 384 -39.63 2.44 8.72
CA ASP A 384 -41.07 2.15 8.82
C ASP A 384 -41.29 0.96 9.76
N PHE A 385 -42.11 1.13 10.80
CA PHE A 385 -42.44 0.08 11.76
C PHE A 385 -43.94 -0.09 11.97
N ASN A 386 -44.35 -1.32 12.30
CA ASN A 386 -45.74 -1.69 12.51
C ASN A 386 -46.07 -1.86 14.00
N LEU A 387 -47.12 -1.18 14.43
CA LEU A 387 -47.69 -1.20 15.77
C LEU A 387 -49.04 -1.92 15.71
N THR A 388 -49.08 -3.18 16.15
CA THR A 388 -50.27 -4.05 16.02
C THR A 388 -50.90 -4.30 17.39
N LEU A 389 -52.13 -3.83 17.55
CA LEU A 389 -52.89 -3.86 18.80
C LEU A 389 -54.13 -4.72 18.63
N THR A 390 -54.33 -5.67 19.54
CA THR A 390 -55.59 -6.44 19.62
C THR A 390 -56.40 -5.96 20.80
N PHE A 391 -57.52 -5.30 20.51
CA PHE A 391 -58.49 -4.83 21.49
C PHE A 391 -59.54 -5.91 21.74
N GLU A 392 -59.87 -6.18 23.00
CA GLU A 392 -60.93 -7.11 23.42
C GLU A 392 -61.97 -6.37 24.26
N ASN A 393 -63.26 -6.64 24.04
CA ASN A 393 -64.28 -6.17 24.96
C ASN A 393 -64.30 -7.08 26.20
N SER A 394 -63.64 -6.67 27.28
CA SER A 394 -63.64 -7.35 28.57
C SER A 394 -64.90 -7.11 29.40
N GLY A 395 -65.76 -6.19 28.96
CA GLY A 395 -67.00 -5.78 29.60
C GLY A 395 -68.21 -6.67 29.29
N GLY A 396 -69.35 -6.36 29.94
CA GLY A 396 -70.61 -7.09 29.82
C GLY A 396 -71.54 -6.60 28.71
N ASP A 397 -71.42 -5.34 28.30
CA ASP A 397 -72.24 -4.69 27.29
C ASP A 397 -71.52 -4.67 25.94
N THR A 398 -72.26 -4.43 24.86
CA THR A 398 -71.66 -4.20 23.54
C THR A 398 -71.09 -2.78 23.46
N ALA A 399 -69.79 -2.65 23.15
CA ALA A 399 -69.21 -1.36 22.81
C ALA A 399 -69.68 -0.94 21.41
N LYS A 400 -70.16 0.29 21.24
CA LYS A 400 -70.69 0.84 19.97
C LYS A 400 -69.92 2.08 19.52
N GLU A 401 -69.88 2.30 18.21
CA GLU A 401 -69.23 3.44 17.53
C GLU A 401 -67.79 3.70 18.01
N ILE A 402 -66.98 2.65 18.06
CA ILE A 402 -65.61 2.72 18.58
C ILE A 402 -64.76 3.52 17.59
N VAL A 403 -64.32 4.71 18.00
CA VAL A 403 -63.39 5.59 17.28
C VAL A 403 -62.07 5.59 18.04
N GLY A 404 -61.00 5.10 17.42
CA GLY A 404 -59.65 5.17 17.97
C GLY A 404 -58.76 6.13 17.19
N LYS A 405 -57.86 6.84 17.87
CA LYS A 405 -56.82 7.70 17.29
C LYS A 405 -55.48 7.48 17.99
N ILE A 406 -54.41 7.30 17.21
CA ILE A 406 -53.03 7.33 17.68
C ILE A 406 -52.58 8.80 17.78
N LEU A 407 -52.10 9.18 18.95
CA LEU A 407 -51.58 10.52 19.25
C LEU A 407 -50.05 10.41 19.26
N VAL A 408 -49.47 10.56 18.07
CA VAL A 408 -48.01 10.63 17.85
C VAL A 408 -47.47 12.05 17.91
N SER A 409 -48.32 13.08 17.93
CA SER A 409 -47.94 14.42 18.39
C SER A 409 -48.17 14.53 19.88
N ALA A 410 -47.16 14.95 20.64
CA ALA A 410 -47.40 15.62 21.90
C ALA A 410 -48.06 16.97 21.57
N GLU A 411 -49.31 17.17 22.01
CA GLU A 411 -49.90 18.51 22.09
C GLU A 411 -48.94 19.39 22.93
N PRO A 412 -48.63 20.64 22.52
CA PRO A 412 -47.74 21.53 23.28
C PRO A 412 -48.46 22.12 24.50
N SER A 413 -48.88 21.26 25.44
CA SER A 413 -49.61 21.63 26.64
C SER A 413 -48.70 22.32 27.66
N ASP A 414 -48.90 23.64 27.81
CA ASP A 414 -48.67 24.46 29.01
C ASP A 414 -47.25 24.53 29.64
N ILE A 415 -46.24 23.85 29.08
CA ILE A 415 -44.87 23.82 29.66
C ILE A 415 -43.87 24.74 28.92
N SER A 416 -44.15 25.11 27.65
CA SER A 416 -43.21 25.84 26.77
C SER A 416 -42.81 27.24 27.23
N MET A 417 -43.45 27.79 28.28
CA MET A 417 -43.19 29.14 28.79
C MET A 417 -42.50 29.17 30.17
N LEU A 418 -42.14 28.03 30.77
CA LEU A 418 -41.67 27.97 32.17
C LEU A 418 -40.34 27.26 32.43
N THR A 419 -39.84 26.40 31.54
CA THR A 419 -38.70 25.50 31.88
C THR A 419 -37.47 25.61 30.99
N GLY A 420 -37.57 26.18 29.79
CA GLY A 420 -36.45 26.27 28.83
C GLY A 420 -35.92 24.92 28.31
N ALA A 421 -36.50 23.80 28.73
CA ALA A 421 -36.09 22.46 28.32
C ALA A 421 -36.72 22.10 26.98
N ASN A 422 -35.91 21.58 26.04
CA ASN A 422 -36.39 21.03 24.79
C ASN A 422 -37.28 19.80 25.06
N ILE A 423 -38.60 20.00 25.10
CA ILE A 423 -39.57 18.91 25.12
C ILE A 423 -39.39 18.14 23.81
N LEU A 424 -38.96 16.89 23.93
CA LEU A 424 -38.74 16.00 22.80
C LEU A 424 -40.03 15.87 21.97
N THR A 425 -40.05 16.51 20.81
CA THR A 425 -41.06 16.27 19.78
C THR A 425 -40.99 14.79 19.39
N SER A 426 -42.13 14.10 19.47
CA SER A 426 -42.20 12.67 19.15
C SER A 426 -41.79 12.44 17.69
N PRO A 427 -40.78 11.59 17.42
CA PRO A 427 -40.13 11.47 16.11
C PRO A 427 -40.87 10.48 15.21
N PHE A 428 -42.20 10.40 15.31
CA PHE A 428 -43.00 9.36 14.68
C PHE A 428 -44.09 9.95 13.78
N ASN A 429 -43.94 9.79 12.46
CA ASN A 429 -44.93 10.23 11.48
C ASN A 429 -45.87 9.08 11.08
N PRO A 430 -47.20 9.26 11.03
CA PRO A 430 -48.13 8.20 10.66
C PRO A 430 -48.17 7.96 9.14
N VAL A 431 -47.76 6.76 8.71
CA VAL A 431 -47.77 6.33 7.30
C VAL A 431 -49.15 5.77 6.91
N THR A 432 -49.77 5.00 7.81
CA THR A 432 -51.19 4.64 7.73
C THR A 432 -52.06 5.71 8.39
N PRO A 433 -53.36 5.81 8.06
CA PRO A 433 -54.30 6.64 8.80
C PRO A 433 -54.18 6.49 10.32
N ASP A 434 -54.03 7.62 10.99
CA ASP A 434 -53.84 7.79 12.44
C ASP A 434 -55.03 7.30 13.27
N SER A 435 -56.11 6.89 12.62
CA SER A 435 -57.40 6.62 13.23
C SER A 435 -58.03 5.33 12.70
N PHE A 436 -59.04 4.86 13.42
CA PHE A 436 -59.89 3.75 13.00
C PHE A 436 -61.30 3.89 13.54
N TYR A 437 -62.24 3.20 12.89
CA TYR A 437 -63.63 3.10 13.29
C TYR A 437 -64.09 1.64 13.29
N LYS A 438 -64.92 1.26 14.27
CA LYS A 438 -65.54 -0.06 14.39
C LYS A 438 -66.96 0.08 14.96
N ASN A 439 -67.97 -0.26 14.14
CA ASN A 439 -69.38 -0.05 14.47
C ASN A 439 -69.80 -0.62 15.83
N PHE A 440 -69.36 -1.84 16.14
CA PHE A 440 -69.61 -2.48 17.44
C PHE A 440 -68.59 -3.58 17.75
N LEU A 441 -68.47 -3.94 19.04
CA LEU A 441 -67.71 -5.09 19.55
C LEU A 441 -68.48 -5.75 20.70
N GLU A 442 -68.91 -7.00 20.48
CA GLU A 442 -69.66 -7.80 21.45
C GLU A 442 -68.79 -8.21 22.67
N PRO A 443 -69.38 -8.51 23.84
CA PRO A 443 -68.66 -9.02 25.01
C PRO A 443 -67.77 -10.23 24.70
N GLY A 444 -66.51 -10.19 25.11
CA GLY A 444 -65.50 -11.22 24.84
C GLY A 444 -65.02 -11.28 23.38
N ALA A 445 -65.56 -10.48 22.47
CA ALA A 445 -65.05 -10.37 21.11
C ALA A 445 -63.83 -9.45 21.06
N SER A 446 -62.94 -9.70 20.10
CA SER A 446 -61.73 -8.89 19.88
C SER A 446 -61.54 -8.51 18.42
N PHE A 447 -60.90 -7.36 18.18
CA PHE A 447 -60.43 -6.94 16.85
C PHE A 447 -58.99 -6.46 16.91
N THR A 448 -58.27 -6.67 15.82
CA THR A 448 -56.87 -6.22 15.68
C THR A 448 -56.80 -5.03 14.74
N LYS A 449 -56.03 -4.00 15.11
CA LYS A 449 -55.68 -2.84 14.27
C LYS A 449 -54.16 -2.72 14.23
N THR A 450 -53.62 -2.60 13.03
CA THR A 450 -52.23 -2.21 12.80
C THR A 450 -52.17 -0.75 12.38
N PHE A 451 -51.19 -0.03 12.90
CA PHE A 451 -50.73 1.27 12.40
C PHE A 451 -49.29 1.10 11.91
N THR A 452 -48.94 1.76 10.81
CA THR A 452 -47.55 1.90 10.35
C THR A 452 -47.09 3.32 10.62
N LEU A 453 -45.93 3.46 11.27
CA LEU A 453 -45.31 4.73 11.63
C LEU A 453 -43.89 4.77 11.06
N HIS A 454 -43.45 5.94 10.62
CA HIS A 454 -42.08 6.22 10.18
C HIS A 454 -41.32 6.92 11.31
N VAL A 455 -40.08 6.52 11.59
CA VAL A 455 -39.19 7.25 12.50
C VAL A 455 -38.45 8.34 11.71
N ASN A 456 -38.50 9.60 12.14
CA ASN A 456 -37.72 10.67 11.51
C ASN A 456 -36.23 10.31 11.41
N GLU A 457 -35.58 10.77 10.35
CA GLU A 457 -34.15 10.53 10.08
C GLU A 457 -33.24 11.24 11.09
N ASP A 458 -33.64 12.41 11.57
CA ASP A 458 -32.91 13.21 12.56
C ASP A 458 -33.00 12.66 14.00
N ALA A 459 -33.86 11.67 14.24
CA ALA A 459 -34.28 11.26 15.59
C ALA A 459 -33.12 10.87 16.52
N SER A 460 -33.13 11.46 17.71
CA SER A 460 -32.19 11.17 18.79
C SER A 460 -32.44 9.80 19.42
N THR A 461 -31.39 9.18 19.96
CA THR A 461 -31.51 7.93 20.71
C THR A 461 -32.20 8.17 22.06
N GLY A 462 -33.36 7.54 22.28
CA GLY A 462 -34.19 7.74 23.47
C GLY A 462 -35.46 6.90 23.45
N THR A 463 -36.23 6.92 24.55
CA THR A 463 -37.51 6.20 24.65
C THR A 463 -38.67 7.19 24.60
N TYR A 464 -39.57 7.01 23.63
CA TYR A 464 -40.63 7.95 23.28
C TYR A 464 -42.01 7.32 23.53
N PRO A 465 -42.94 8.04 24.19
CA PRO A 465 -44.29 7.55 24.44
C PRO A 465 -45.21 7.78 23.23
N ILE A 466 -45.97 6.75 22.87
CA ILE A 466 -47.07 6.80 21.90
C ILE A 466 -48.37 6.59 22.65
N LYS A 467 -49.32 7.50 22.49
CA LYS A 467 -50.67 7.36 23.06
C LYS A 467 -51.67 6.85 22.03
N ILE A 468 -52.63 6.05 22.45
CA ILE A 468 -53.83 5.71 21.68
C ILE A 468 -55.04 6.13 22.51
N LYS A 469 -55.81 7.10 22.02
CA LYS A 469 -57.10 7.48 22.60
C LYS A 469 -58.22 6.72 21.89
N ILE A 470 -59.18 6.18 22.63
CA ILE A 470 -60.36 5.49 22.07
C ILE A 470 -61.63 6.02 22.73
N GLU A 471 -62.61 6.37 21.92
CA GLU A 471 -63.95 6.81 22.33
C GLU A 471 -65.01 5.81 21.82
N TYR A 472 -65.98 5.45 22.67
CA TYR A 472 -67.08 4.55 22.32
C TYR A 472 -68.28 4.72 23.27
N TYR A 473 -69.44 4.16 22.93
CA TYR A 473 -70.60 4.08 23.82
C TYR A 473 -70.74 2.66 24.42
N SER A 474 -71.13 2.55 25.68
CA SER A 474 -71.51 1.26 26.30
C SER A 474 -73.00 1.01 26.11
N GLY A 475 -73.39 -0.18 25.63
CA GLY A 475 -74.78 -0.64 25.67
C GLY A 475 -75.73 0.33 24.98
N ASN A 476 -76.59 1.00 25.74
CA ASN A 476 -77.51 2.05 25.27
C ASN A 476 -77.31 3.39 26.02
N GLU A 477 -76.11 3.68 26.50
CA GLU A 477 -75.79 4.96 27.15
C GLU A 477 -75.56 6.08 26.13
N ASP A 478 -76.09 7.27 26.40
CA ASP A 478 -75.93 8.47 25.55
C ASP A 478 -74.55 9.16 25.72
N SER A 479 -73.72 8.70 26.66
CA SER A 479 -72.40 9.26 26.97
C SER A 479 -71.26 8.42 26.38
N LYS A 480 -70.30 9.07 25.72
CA LYS A 480 -69.06 8.41 25.29
C LYS A 480 -68.13 8.13 26.48
N ILE A 481 -67.67 6.90 26.57
CA ILE A 481 -66.52 6.48 27.36
C ILE A 481 -65.26 6.82 26.56
N SER A 482 -64.22 7.34 27.24
CA SER A 482 -62.90 7.61 26.66
C SER A 482 -61.83 6.84 27.43
N GLN A 483 -61.01 6.06 26.74
CA GLN A 483 -59.82 5.38 27.28
C GLN A 483 -58.56 5.89 26.60
N GLU A 484 -57.44 5.93 27.33
CA GLU A 484 -56.10 6.16 26.78
C GLU A 484 -55.16 5.00 27.13
N PHE A 485 -54.41 4.53 26.14
CA PHE A 485 -53.35 3.52 26.27
C PHE A 485 -52.02 4.19 25.93
N THR A 486 -50.97 3.95 26.73
CA THR A 486 -49.62 4.50 26.47
C THR A 486 -48.65 3.36 26.23
N LEU A 487 -47.91 3.43 25.13
CA LEU A 487 -46.89 2.47 24.71
C LEU A 487 -45.55 3.19 24.61
N ALA A 488 -44.45 2.52 24.94
CA ALA A 488 -43.10 3.09 24.87
C ALA A 488 -42.29 2.41 23.76
N ILE A 489 -41.63 3.20 22.92
CA ILE A 489 -40.76 2.73 21.84
C ILE A 489 -39.39 3.39 21.96
N THR A 490 -38.33 2.61 21.88
CA THR A 490 -36.95 3.13 21.95
C THR A 490 -36.41 3.33 20.54
N VAL A 491 -36.05 4.57 20.21
CA VAL A 491 -35.28 4.88 19.00
C VAL A 491 -33.80 4.69 19.31
N VAL A 492 -33.06 4.02 18.43
CA VAL A 492 -31.60 3.86 18.52
C VAL A 492 -30.97 4.25 17.18
N ARG A 493 -30.14 5.30 17.18
CA ARG A 493 -29.40 5.73 15.98
C ARG A 493 -28.35 4.68 15.60
N LYS A 494 -28.31 4.31 14.31
CA LYS A 494 -27.31 3.42 13.70
C LYS A 494 -26.03 4.19 13.39
N ARG A 495 -24.88 3.51 13.36
CA ARG A 495 -23.63 4.07 12.80
C ARG A 495 -23.76 4.32 11.30
N GLU A 496 -23.19 5.43 10.83
CA GLU A 496 -23.09 5.78 9.41
C GLU A 496 -22.49 4.62 8.57
N ALA A 497 -22.86 4.56 7.30
CA ALA A 497 -22.27 3.66 6.32
C ALA A 497 -20.77 3.94 6.16
N PHE A 498 -19.96 2.90 6.05
CA PHE A 498 -18.51 3.04 5.92
C PHE A 498 -17.97 2.07 4.89
N ILE A 499 -17.40 2.58 3.79
CA ILE A 499 -16.82 1.76 2.73
C ILE A 499 -15.34 1.44 3.04
N GLU A 500 -15.06 0.17 3.32
CA GLU A 500 -13.71 -0.40 3.43
C GLU A 500 -13.26 -0.98 2.08
N ILE A 501 -11.96 -0.87 1.75
CA ILE A 501 -11.34 -1.68 0.70
C ILE A 501 -11.00 -3.05 1.31
N GLU A 502 -11.86 -4.04 1.11
CA GLU A 502 -11.71 -5.41 1.62
C GLU A 502 -10.59 -6.18 0.89
N ASN A 503 -10.34 -5.87 -0.38
CA ASN A 503 -9.19 -6.37 -1.15
C ASN A 503 -8.88 -5.45 -2.35
N ALA A 504 -7.61 -5.41 -2.77
CA ALA A 504 -7.16 -4.74 -3.99
C ALA A 504 -6.15 -5.66 -4.72
N THR A 505 -6.46 -6.05 -5.96
CA THR A 505 -5.63 -6.96 -6.77
C THR A 505 -5.49 -6.50 -8.21
N THR A 506 -4.48 -7.02 -8.90
CA THR A 506 -4.12 -6.68 -10.29
C THR A 506 -4.30 -7.89 -11.21
N ILE A 507 -4.74 -7.63 -12.45
CA ILE A 507 -4.83 -8.62 -13.53
C ILE A 507 -4.14 -8.05 -14.78
N PRO A 508 -2.97 -8.58 -15.21
CA PRO A 508 -2.17 -9.62 -14.55
C PRO A 508 -1.67 -9.18 -13.16
N GLU A 509 -1.34 -10.17 -12.31
CA GLU A 509 -0.83 -9.97 -10.96
C GLU A 509 0.42 -9.07 -10.95
N LYS A 510 1.39 -9.38 -11.80
CA LYS A 510 2.58 -8.55 -12.01
C LYS A 510 2.34 -7.53 -13.10
N VAL A 511 2.50 -6.24 -12.78
CA VAL A 511 2.40 -5.14 -13.74
C VAL A 511 3.80 -4.80 -14.26
N GLU A 512 4.02 -4.95 -15.56
CA GLU A 512 5.26 -4.51 -16.21
C GLU A 512 5.18 -3.01 -16.59
N PRO A 513 6.27 -2.23 -16.51
CA PRO A 513 6.33 -0.87 -17.03
C PRO A 513 5.85 -0.80 -18.49
N GLY A 514 4.92 0.11 -18.78
CA GLY A 514 4.35 0.29 -20.12
C GLY A 514 3.17 -0.63 -20.44
N SER A 515 2.89 -1.65 -19.61
CA SER A 515 1.80 -2.61 -19.86
C SER A 515 0.43 -2.05 -19.48
N THR A 516 -0.63 -2.74 -19.92
CA THR A 516 -2.01 -2.47 -19.53
C THR A 516 -2.51 -3.56 -18.59
N PHE A 517 -3.07 -3.17 -17.45
CA PHE A 517 -3.59 -4.08 -16.43
C PHE A 517 -4.97 -3.62 -15.95
N THR A 518 -5.67 -4.51 -15.24
CA THR A 518 -6.93 -4.19 -14.56
C THR A 518 -6.69 -4.19 -13.05
N LEU A 519 -6.95 -3.06 -12.40
CA LEU A 519 -7.07 -2.98 -10.94
C LEU A 519 -8.48 -3.45 -10.56
N VAL A 520 -8.57 -4.38 -9.62
CA VAL A 520 -9.82 -4.96 -9.10
C VAL A 520 -9.91 -4.62 -7.61
N LEU A 521 -10.95 -3.91 -7.21
CA LEU A 521 -11.19 -3.53 -5.82
C LEU A 521 -12.47 -4.18 -5.31
N ALA A 522 -12.36 -4.91 -4.20
CA ALA A 522 -13.51 -5.35 -3.41
C ALA A 522 -13.78 -4.29 -2.34
N LEU A 523 -14.93 -3.62 -2.42
CA LEU A 523 -15.35 -2.55 -1.52
C LEU A 523 -16.52 -3.04 -0.66
N LYS A 524 -16.44 -2.91 0.66
CA LYS A 524 -17.45 -3.46 1.59
C LYS A 524 -18.00 -2.39 2.52
N ASN A 525 -19.32 -2.29 2.65
CA ASN A 525 -19.91 -1.48 3.70
C ASN A 525 -19.79 -2.20 5.06
N LYS A 526 -19.06 -1.59 6.01
CA LYS A 526 -18.90 -2.05 7.40
C LYS A 526 -19.76 -1.28 8.41
N GLY A 527 -20.44 -0.22 7.96
CA GLY A 527 -21.38 0.56 8.76
C GLY A 527 -22.73 -0.15 8.94
N GLU A 528 -23.61 0.48 9.71
CA GLU A 528 -24.96 -0.03 10.01
C GLU A 528 -26.05 0.66 9.16
N GLY A 529 -25.79 1.89 8.71
CA GLY A 529 -26.49 2.52 7.60
C GLY A 529 -26.09 1.96 6.23
N TYR A 530 -26.94 2.17 5.22
CA TYR A 530 -26.59 1.89 3.83
C TYR A 530 -25.85 3.08 3.18
N ALA A 531 -24.94 2.79 2.25
CA ALA A 531 -24.34 3.79 1.37
C ALA A 531 -25.10 3.86 0.05
N LYS A 532 -25.33 5.07 -0.46
CA LYS A 532 -26.19 5.39 -1.61
C LYS A 532 -25.43 6.24 -2.62
N GLY A 533 -25.51 5.88 -3.90
CA GLY A 533 -24.80 6.56 -4.98
C GLY A 533 -23.28 6.49 -4.86
N LEU A 534 -22.72 5.31 -4.56
CA LEU A 534 -21.28 5.12 -4.38
C LEU A 534 -20.54 5.36 -5.71
N GLU A 535 -19.88 6.49 -5.80
CA GLU A 535 -18.89 6.85 -6.83
C GLU A 535 -17.49 6.45 -6.34
N VAL A 536 -16.71 5.86 -7.24
CA VAL A 536 -15.30 5.51 -7.02
C VAL A 536 -14.51 6.01 -8.22
N LYS A 537 -13.60 6.94 -7.99
CA LYS A 537 -12.84 7.64 -9.03
C LYS A 537 -11.34 7.44 -8.80
N ILE A 538 -10.59 7.12 -9.85
CA ILE A 538 -9.12 7.16 -9.79
C ILE A 538 -8.66 8.61 -9.98
N GLU A 539 -7.80 9.07 -9.07
CA GLU A 539 -7.02 10.29 -9.24
C GLU A 539 -5.59 9.93 -9.63
N PRO A 540 -5.10 10.34 -10.82
CA PRO A 540 -3.72 10.10 -11.21
C PRO A 540 -2.75 10.76 -10.23
N ILE A 541 -1.81 10.00 -9.69
CA ILE A 541 -0.64 10.54 -8.99
C ILE A 541 0.48 10.72 -10.01
N GLU A 542 1.18 11.85 -9.91
CA GLU A 542 2.40 12.15 -10.62
C GLU A 542 3.61 11.81 -9.75
N THR A 543 4.66 11.26 -10.36
CA THR A 543 5.92 10.93 -9.69
C THR A 543 7.10 11.36 -10.55
N GLN A 544 8.26 11.56 -9.92
CA GLN A 544 9.48 11.88 -10.66
C GLN A 544 10.04 10.62 -11.32
N ILE A 545 9.94 10.56 -12.64
CA ILE A 545 10.53 9.51 -13.47
C ILE A 545 11.77 10.05 -14.20
N GLN A 546 12.67 9.15 -14.58
CA GLN A 546 13.81 9.52 -15.42
C GLN A 546 13.32 9.86 -16.85
N ARG A 547 13.96 10.85 -17.47
CA ARG A 547 13.72 11.25 -18.86
C ARG A 547 14.23 10.19 -19.83
N GLU A 548 13.63 10.16 -21.01
CA GLU A 548 14.20 9.40 -22.13
C GLU A 548 15.47 10.12 -22.62
N ILE A 549 16.63 9.59 -22.24
CA ILE A 549 17.92 10.22 -22.51
C ILE A 549 18.52 9.65 -23.80
N THR A 550 18.49 10.45 -24.86
CA THR A 550 19.30 10.20 -26.06
C THR A 550 20.78 10.40 -25.70
N LYS A 551 21.44 9.30 -25.30
CA LYS A 551 22.87 9.29 -24.98
C LYS A 551 23.66 9.82 -26.18
N VAL A 552 24.50 10.83 -25.95
CA VAL A 552 25.25 11.54 -26.98
C VAL A 552 26.27 10.58 -27.60
N ASP A 553 26.32 10.52 -28.94
CA ASP A 553 27.41 9.85 -29.65
C ASP A 553 28.51 10.83 -30.06
N LEU A 554 29.70 10.62 -29.51
CA LEU A 554 30.92 11.36 -29.87
C LEU A 554 31.90 10.50 -30.68
N SER A 555 31.51 9.29 -31.11
CA SER A 555 32.38 8.35 -31.84
C SER A 555 33.16 8.99 -32.99
N GLN A 556 32.58 9.99 -33.68
CA GLN A 556 33.21 10.74 -34.77
C GLN A 556 34.45 11.55 -34.34
N LEU A 557 34.55 11.97 -33.06
CA LEU A 557 35.70 12.72 -32.54
C LEU A 557 36.98 11.88 -32.47
N SER A 558 36.88 10.55 -32.46
CA SER A 558 38.04 9.63 -32.55
C SER A 558 38.87 9.84 -33.83
N SER A 559 38.24 10.34 -34.91
CA SER A 559 38.87 10.49 -36.22
C SER A 559 39.79 11.71 -36.36
N PHE A 560 39.84 12.59 -35.37
CA PHE A 560 40.66 13.81 -35.41
C PHE A 560 42.11 13.52 -34.98
N PRO A 561 43.12 14.17 -35.59
CA PRO A 561 44.54 13.91 -35.33
C PRO A 561 45.03 14.57 -34.02
N ILE A 562 44.47 14.13 -32.89
CA ILE A 562 44.72 14.63 -31.53
C ILE A 562 45.42 13.52 -30.73
N PRO A 563 46.56 13.78 -30.05
CA PRO A 563 47.14 12.81 -29.14
C PRO A 563 46.13 12.38 -28.06
N GLN A 564 45.92 11.08 -27.89
CA GLN A 564 44.89 10.49 -27.03
C GLN A 564 43.43 10.83 -27.42
N GLY A 565 43.16 11.21 -28.68
CA GLY A 565 41.83 11.63 -29.15
C GLY A 565 40.69 10.63 -28.89
N GLU A 566 40.92 9.32 -29.09
CA GLU A 566 39.95 8.26 -28.72
C GLU A 566 39.62 8.29 -27.23
N LEU A 567 40.65 8.25 -26.38
CA LEU A 567 40.51 8.24 -24.92
C LEU A 567 39.83 9.52 -24.41
N LEU A 568 40.13 10.66 -25.04
CA LEU A 568 39.51 11.95 -24.74
C LEU A 568 38.02 11.95 -25.11
N SER A 569 37.69 11.43 -26.29
CA SER A 569 36.31 11.29 -26.77
C SER A 569 35.49 10.38 -25.87
N GLU A 570 36.02 9.20 -25.50
CA GLU A 570 35.33 8.23 -24.64
C GLU A 570 35.06 8.83 -23.25
N ASN A 571 36.05 9.49 -22.64
CA ASN A 571 35.89 10.12 -21.33
C ASN A 571 34.89 11.31 -21.36
N LEU A 572 34.90 12.13 -22.42
CA LEU A 572 33.91 13.21 -22.59
C LEU A 572 32.51 12.66 -22.83
N GLN A 573 32.36 11.63 -23.67
CA GLN A 573 31.08 10.99 -23.94
C GLN A 573 30.47 10.40 -22.66
N LYS A 574 31.30 9.72 -21.87
CA LYS A 574 30.93 9.17 -20.56
C LYS A 574 30.53 10.26 -19.57
N ALA A 575 31.34 11.32 -19.44
CA ALA A 575 31.06 12.43 -18.52
C ALA A 575 29.79 13.21 -18.92
N ILE A 576 29.56 13.43 -20.22
CA ILE A 576 28.36 14.12 -20.74
C ILE A 576 27.11 13.26 -20.52
N ASN A 577 27.16 11.96 -20.83
CA ASN A 577 26.01 11.07 -20.61
C ASN A 577 25.68 10.94 -19.12
N GLN A 578 26.69 10.82 -18.25
CA GLN A 578 26.49 10.86 -16.79
C GLN A 578 25.93 12.21 -16.32
N LEU A 579 26.31 13.34 -16.91
CA LEU A 579 25.73 14.64 -16.58
C LEU A 579 24.25 14.73 -17.00
N ILE A 580 23.87 14.19 -18.15
CA ILE A 580 22.48 14.18 -18.62
C ILE A 580 21.63 13.22 -17.76
N GLU A 581 22.18 12.05 -17.38
CA GLU A 581 21.57 11.10 -16.43
C GLU A 581 21.28 11.75 -15.07
N ASN A 582 22.18 12.61 -14.57
CA ASN A 582 21.99 13.35 -13.32
C ASN A 582 21.07 14.60 -13.44
N LEU A 583 20.66 15.00 -14.64
CA LEU A 583 19.85 16.21 -14.90
C LEU A 583 18.46 15.88 -15.48
N GLY A 584 18.14 14.61 -15.68
CA GLY A 584 16.98 14.15 -16.42
C GLY A 584 15.88 13.51 -15.56
N THR A 585 15.25 14.26 -14.65
CA THR A 585 13.95 13.86 -14.07
C THR A 585 12.81 14.75 -14.59
N GLU A 586 11.60 14.19 -14.59
CA GLU A 586 10.36 14.93 -14.83
C GLU A 586 9.19 14.28 -14.10
N GLU A 587 8.19 15.08 -13.76
CA GLU A 587 6.95 14.61 -13.16
C GLU A 587 6.04 14.03 -14.25
N SER A 588 5.51 12.83 -14.00
CA SER A 588 4.66 12.12 -14.95
C SER A 588 3.69 11.20 -14.22
N GLN A 589 2.51 11.01 -14.80
CA GLN A 589 1.48 10.15 -14.24
C GLN A 589 1.93 8.70 -14.28
N VAL A 590 1.85 8.01 -13.14
CA VAL A 590 2.27 6.61 -12.99
C VAL A 590 1.34 5.69 -13.77
N PHE A 591 0.04 5.90 -13.61
CA PHE A 591 -1.03 5.06 -14.14
C PHE A 591 -2.06 5.91 -14.87
N LEU A 592 -2.26 5.62 -16.16
CA LEU A 592 -3.22 6.32 -17.01
C LEU A 592 -4.50 5.46 -17.16
N PRO A 593 -5.69 5.95 -16.77
CA PRO A 593 -6.94 5.23 -17.02
C PRO A 593 -7.28 5.20 -18.52
N ILE A 594 -7.79 4.06 -18.99
CA ILE A 594 -7.96 3.80 -20.43
C ILE A 594 -9.42 4.00 -20.84
N GLY A 595 -9.71 5.16 -21.43
CA GLY A 595 -11.07 5.55 -21.85
C GLY A 595 -11.91 6.09 -20.68
N GLU A 596 -13.24 5.92 -20.74
CA GLU A 596 -14.19 6.35 -19.69
C GLU A 596 -14.13 5.48 -18.41
N ASP A 597 -13.05 4.73 -18.22
CA ASP A 597 -12.89 3.74 -17.15
C ASP A 597 -12.43 4.35 -15.82
N ASN A 598 -12.27 5.68 -15.72
CA ASN A 598 -11.70 6.38 -14.56
C ASN A 598 -12.69 6.62 -13.40
N VAL A 599 -14.00 6.46 -13.62
CA VAL A 599 -15.04 6.54 -12.59
C VAL A 599 -15.95 5.31 -12.66
N LYS A 600 -16.35 4.79 -11.50
CA LYS A 600 -17.32 3.70 -11.33
C LYS A 600 -18.42 4.12 -10.37
N TYR A 601 -19.63 3.64 -10.63
CA TYR A 601 -20.84 3.94 -9.86
C TYR A 601 -21.51 2.65 -9.40
N ASN A 602 -22.01 2.62 -8.17
CA ASN A 602 -22.86 1.55 -7.64
C ASN A 602 -24.07 2.14 -6.89
N GLY A 603 -25.26 1.57 -7.10
CA GLY A 603 -26.53 2.14 -6.65
C GLY A 603 -26.68 2.29 -5.14
N ILE A 604 -26.86 1.16 -4.43
CA ILE A 604 -26.91 1.11 -2.96
C ILE A 604 -26.00 -0.04 -2.49
N VAL A 605 -25.29 0.17 -1.39
CA VAL A 605 -24.46 -0.82 -0.70
C VAL A 605 -24.99 -0.98 0.73
N LEU A 606 -25.70 -2.08 0.96
CA LEU A 606 -26.28 -2.42 2.25
C LEU A 606 -25.19 -2.81 3.28
N PRO A 607 -25.48 -2.75 4.59
CA PRO A 607 -24.57 -3.23 5.63
C PRO A 607 -24.01 -4.63 5.34
N ASN A 608 -22.70 -4.81 5.50
CA ASN A 608 -21.92 -6.00 5.17
C ASN A 608 -21.90 -6.45 3.69
N GLN A 609 -22.53 -5.72 2.76
CA GLN A 609 -22.45 -6.00 1.33
C GLN A 609 -21.06 -5.63 0.78
N THR A 610 -20.42 -6.58 0.08
CA THR A 610 -19.25 -6.29 -0.79
C THR A 610 -19.73 -6.03 -2.21
N VAL A 611 -19.17 -5.02 -2.86
CA VAL A 611 -19.29 -4.72 -4.29
C VAL A 611 -17.90 -4.72 -4.92
N VAL A 612 -17.78 -5.18 -6.18
CA VAL A 612 -16.50 -5.24 -6.88
C VAL A 612 -16.50 -4.21 -8.01
N VAL A 613 -15.50 -3.34 -8.01
CA VAL A 613 -15.25 -2.35 -9.07
C VAL A 613 -13.91 -2.63 -9.75
N THR A 614 -13.84 -2.36 -11.05
CA THR A 614 -12.65 -2.64 -11.86
C THR A 614 -12.26 -1.43 -12.71
N PHE A 615 -10.97 -1.21 -12.87
CA PHE A 615 -10.39 -0.07 -13.60
C PHE A 615 -9.27 -0.55 -14.52
N ARG A 616 -9.35 -0.31 -15.83
CA ARG A 616 -8.23 -0.57 -16.75
C ARG A 616 -7.27 0.60 -16.79
N LEU A 617 -6.02 0.30 -16.44
CA LEU A 617 -4.93 1.24 -16.29
C LEU A 617 -3.79 0.86 -17.23
N LYS A 618 -3.06 1.85 -17.73
CA LYS A 618 -1.77 1.67 -18.38
C LYS A 618 -0.67 2.16 -17.45
N ALA A 619 0.29 1.31 -17.14
CA ALA A 619 1.52 1.69 -16.46
C ALA A 619 2.40 2.54 -17.38
N ASN A 620 3.06 3.56 -16.84
CA ASN A 620 4.05 4.33 -17.57
C ASN A 620 5.26 3.44 -17.94
N SER A 621 5.86 3.64 -19.12
CA SER A 621 6.93 2.77 -19.65
C SER A 621 8.32 3.03 -19.05
N ARG A 622 8.44 4.07 -18.23
CA ARG A 622 9.65 4.52 -17.54
C ARG A 622 9.57 4.39 -16.02
N LEU A 623 8.66 3.54 -15.52
CA LEU A 623 8.63 3.17 -14.10
C LEU A 623 9.77 2.21 -13.80
N GLU A 624 10.51 2.48 -12.72
CA GLU A 624 11.43 1.51 -12.14
C GLU A 624 10.63 0.41 -11.40
N SER A 625 11.31 -0.62 -10.90
CA SER A 625 10.61 -1.70 -10.17
C SER A 625 10.32 -1.28 -8.73
N ASN A 626 9.07 -0.91 -8.43
CA ASN A 626 8.65 -0.38 -7.14
C ASN A 626 7.13 -0.56 -6.94
N ILE A 627 6.65 -0.38 -5.70
CA ILE A 627 5.21 -0.28 -5.39
C ILE A 627 4.80 1.18 -5.53
N TYR A 628 3.91 1.48 -6.48
CA TYR A 628 3.42 2.83 -6.73
C TYR A 628 1.98 3.02 -6.24
N PRO A 629 1.63 4.21 -5.71
CA PRO A 629 0.28 4.50 -5.24
C PRO A 629 -0.70 4.77 -6.38
N VAL A 630 -1.89 4.15 -6.32
CA VAL A 630 -3.10 4.60 -7.02
C VAL A 630 -3.99 5.29 -6.00
N LYS A 631 -4.33 6.56 -6.23
CA LYS A 631 -5.28 7.31 -5.40
C LYS A 631 -6.71 7.07 -5.89
N LEU A 632 -7.62 6.91 -4.93
CA LEU A 632 -9.03 6.60 -5.13
C LEU A 632 -9.86 7.62 -4.34
N ARG A 633 -10.63 8.49 -5.01
CA ARG A 633 -11.70 9.22 -4.33
C ARG A 633 -12.95 8.36 -4.30
N LEU A 634 -13.45 8.09 -3.10
CA LEU A 634 -14.76 7.52 -2.86
C LEU A 634 -15.72 8.68 -2.54
N ARG A 635 -16.95 8.59 -3.04
CA ARG A 635 -18.03 9.51 -2.68
C ARG A 635 -19.35 8.76 -2.57
N TYR A 636 -20.06 8.94 -1.47
CA TYR A 636 -21.36 8.30 -1.24
C TYR A 636 -22.20 9.08 -0.23
N VAL A 637 -23.51 8.88 -0.30
CA VAL A 637 -24.48 9.38 0.68
C VAL A 637 -24.71 8.30 1.75
N THR A 638 -24.77 8.66 3.03
CA THR A 638 -24.99 7.74 4.15
C THR A 638 -26.34 7.93 4.85
N SER A 639 -27.02 6.82 5.10
CA SER A 639 -28.14 6.70 6.04
C SER A 639 -27.67 6.85 7.52
N PRO A 640 -28.50 7.36 8.44
CA PRO A 640 -29.89 7.82 8.24
C PRO A 640 -30.02 9.21 7.61
N ASP A 641 -29.09 10.12 7.89
CA ASP A 641 -29.22 11.56 7.62
C ASP A 641 -29.09 12.01 6.14
N ASP A 642 -28.91 11.07 5.20
CA ASP A 642 -28.59 11.30 3.79
C ASP A 642 -27.39 12.28 3.60
N LYS A 643 -26.45 12.26 4.56
CA LYS A 643 -25.20 13.02 4.62
C LYS A 643 -24.23 12.58 3.52
N LEU A 644 -23.57 13.54 2.85
CA LEU A 644 -22.55 13.25 1.85
C LEU A 644 -21.18 12.99 2.51
N ILE A 645 -20.52 11.90 2.11
CA ILE A 645 -19.14 11.55 2.47
C ILE A 645 -18.28 11.61 1.19
N GLU A 646 -17.16 12.34 1.23
CA GLU A 646 -16.08 12.29 0.23
C GLU A 646 -14.77 11.91 0.94
N ASP A 647 -14.05 10.92 0.42
CA ASP A 647 -12.98 10.20 1.15
C ASP A 647 -11.89 9.69 0.19
N ASP A 648 -10.64 10.08 0.43
CA ASP A 648 -9.50 9.76 -0.43
C ASP A 648 -8.68 8.59 0.15
N ARG A 649 -8.69 7.44 -0.55
CA ARG A 649 -7.92 6.22 -0.24
C ARG A 649 -6.75 6.03 -1.20
N VAL A 650 -5.79 5.19 -0.82
CA VAL A 650 -4.65 4.81 -1.66
C VAL A 650 -4.45 3.30 -1.62
N VAL A 651 -4.20 2.68 -2.78
CA VAL A 651 -3.76 1.28 -2.90
C VAL A 651 -2.40 1.22 -3.59
N GLY A 652 -1.53 0.33 -3.13
CA GLY A 652 -0.24 0.08 -3.76
C GLY A 652 -0.37 -0.91 -4.91
N VAL A 653 0.17 -0.56 -6.08
CA VAL A 653 0.34 -1.46 -7.22
C VAL A 653 1.82 -1.75 -7.39
N GLU A 654 2.21 -3.02 -7.24
CA GLU A 654 3.58 -3.45 -7.53
C GLU A 654 3.83 -3.44 -9.04
N VAL A 655 4.81 -2.65 -9.47
CA VAL A 655 5.34 -2.66 -10.83
C VAL A 655 6.68 -3.38 -10.82
N THR A 656 6.80 -4.45 -11.61
CA THR A 656 8.02 -5.24 -11.74
C THR A 656 8.49 -5.19 -13.19
N GLY A 657 9.63 -4.57 -13.46
CA GLY A 657 10.27 -4.65 -14.77
C GLY A 657 10.92 -6.03 -14.99
N MET A 658 11.07 -6.42 -16.25
CA MET A 658 11.87 -7.60 -16.63
C MET A 658 13.14 -7.15 -17.35
N GLU A 659 14.30 -7.65 -16.90
CA GLU A 659 15.57 -7.39 -17.55
C GLU A 659 15.70 -8.16 -18.88
N ARG A 660 16.45 -7.61 -19.83
CA ARG A 660 16.74 -8.26 -21.12
C ARG A 660 18.14 -7.89 -21.59
N ILE A 661 19.11 -8.60 -21.05
CA ILE A 661 20.53 -8.39 -21.35
C ILE A 661 20.88 -9.01 -22.71
N ILE A 662 21.49 -8.22 -23.61
CA ILE A 662 21.95 -8.61 -24.95
C ILE A 662 23.42 -8.20 -25.16
N ILE A 663 24.04 -8.68 -26.24
CA ILE A 663 25.29 -8.13 -26.76
C ILE A 663 24.96 -7.34 -28.03
N SER A 664 25.24 -6.03 -28.04
CA SER A 664 24.87 -5.13 -29.15
C SER A 664 26.03 -4.75 -30.08
N LYS A 665 27.29 -4.92 -29.65
CA LYS A 665 28.49 -4.68 -30.46
C LYS A 665 29.59 -5.69 -30.13
N VAL A 666 30.38 -6.07 -31.12
CA VAL A 666 31.60 -6.90 -30.97
C VAL A 666 32.69 -6.35 -31.91
N LEU A 667 33.94 -6.31 -31.43
CA LEU A 667 35.14 -5.94 -32.17
C LEU A 667 36.31 -6.85 -31.71
N THR A 668 37.27 -7.11 -32.60
CA THR A 668 38.53 -7.78 -32.25
C THR A 668 39.74 -6.90 -32.55
N SER A 669 40.81 -7.07 -31.78
CA SER A 669 42.14 -6.50 -32.06
C SER A 669 43.20 -7.61 -31.92
N PRO A 670 43.88 -8.03 -33.01
CA PRO A 670 43.69 -7.56 -34.39
C PRO A 670 42.28 -7.86 -34.94
N SER A 671 41.82 -7.02 -35.87
CA SER A 671 40.51 -7.16 -36.53
C SER A 671 40.40 -8.43 -37.36
N ARG A 672 41.53 -8.86 -37.97
CA ARG A 672 41.69 -10.16 -38.63
C ARG A 672 42.23 -11.18 -37.64
N VAL A 673 41.47 -12.23 -37.32
CA VAL A 673 41.86 -13.27 -36.33
C VAL A 673 42.31 -14.53 -37.06
N LEU A 674 43.55 -14.99 -36.83
CA LEU A 674 44.14 -16.14 -37.54
C LEU A 674 44.56 -17.29 -36.61
N PRO A 675 44.61 -18.55 -37.11
CA PRO A 675 45.10 -19.70 -36.34
C PRO A 675 46.54 -19.49 -35.86
N GLY A 676 46.76 -19.57 -34.54
CA GLY A 676 48.05 -19.36 -33.88
C GLY A 676 48.32 -17.93 -33.40
N TYR A 677 47.33 -17.03 -33.45
CA TYR A 677 47.42 -15.73 -32.76
C TYR A 677 47.25 -15.89 -31.24
N ALA A 678 47.97 -15.07 -30.47
CA ALA A 678 47.88 -14.99 -29.01
C ALA A 678 47.44 -13.59 -28.58
N ASP A 679 46.90 -13.46 -27.37
CA ASP A 679 46.44 -12.19 -26.77
C ASP A 679 45.42 -11.40 -27.65
N VAL A 680 44.61 -12.09 -28.47
CA VAL A 680 43.59 -11.46 -29.31
C VAL A 680 42.55 -10.81 -28.40
N VAL A 681 42.49 -9.48 -28.42
CA VAL A 681 41.54 -8.70 -27.62
C VAL A 681 40.16 -8.79 -28.28
N VAL A 682 39.17 -9.17 -27.49
CA VAL A 682 37.76 -9.28 -27.90
C VAL A 682 36.97 -8.27 -27.06
N SER A 683 36.55 -7.17 -27.68
CA SER A 683 35.78 -6.09 -27.05
C SER A 683 34.32 -6.16 -27.45
N PHE A 684 33.40 -6.04 -26.50
CA PHE A 684 31.97 -6.20 -26.72
C PHE A 684 31.12 -5.30 -25.81
N SER A 685 29.97 -4.86 -26.31
CA SER A 685 29.00 -4.08 -25.55
C SER A 685 27.88 -4.98 -25.03
N VAL A 686 27.67 -4.99 -23.72
CA VAL A 686 26.55 -5.67 -23.05
C VAL A 686 25.51 -4.63 -22.66
N GLU A 687 24.25 -4.85 -23.03
CA GLU A 687 23.20 -3.83 -22.95
C GLU A 687 21.91 -4.42 -22.39
N ASN A 688 21.22 -3.70 -21.50
CA ASN A 688 19.93 -4.12 -20.96
C ASN A 688 18.79 -3.39 -21.67
N VAL A 689 18.15 -4.07 -22.62
CA VAL A 689 16.98 -3.58 -23.37
C VAL A 689 15.65 -4.00 -22.72
N GLY A 690 15.68 -4.38 -21.45
CA GLY A 690 14.51 -4.70 -20.64
C GLY A 690 14.00 -3.51 -19.82
N SER A 691 12.83 -3.66 -19.20
CA SER A 691 12.24 -2.68 -18.28
C SER A 691 12.70 -2.84 -16.82
N GLY A 692 13.32 -3.97 -16.48
CA GLY A 692 13.87 -4.26 -15.14
C GLY A 692 15.38 -4.00 -15.06
N GLU A 693 15.87 -3.53 -13.91
CA GLU A 693 17.31 -3.42 -13.66
C GLU A 693 17.97 -4.79 -13.42
N ALA A 694 19.15 -5.00 -14.01
CA ALA A 694 20.03 -6.12 -13.69
C ALA A 694 21.15 -5.63 -12.77
N ARG A 695 21.16 -6.06 -11.51
CA ARG A 695 22.17 -5.66 -10.50
C ARG A 695 23.30 -6.68 -10.40
N TYR A 696 24.50 -6.23 -10.01
CA TYR A 696 25.68 -7.09 -9.86
C TYR A 696 25.98 -7.96 -11.09
N VAL A 697 25.92 -7.36 -12.28
CA VAL A 697 26.16 -8.03 -13.56
C VAL A 697 27.64 -8.41 -13.68
N ILE A 698 27.90 -9.71 -13.61
CA ILE A 698 29.22 -10.33 -13.71
C ILE A 698 29.28 -11.13 -15.01
N LEU A 699 30.24 -10.78 -15.86
CA LEU A 699 30.51 -11.44 -17.14
C LEU A 699 31.72 -12.37 -16.95
N THR A 700 31.55 -13.65 -17.25
CA THR A 700 32.60 -14.67 -17.17
C THR A 700 32.78 -15.32 -18.55
N PRO A 701 33.86 -14.99 -19.29
CA PRO A 701 34.15 -15.63 -20.57
C PRO A 701 34.49 -17.12 -20.37
N GLU A 702 33.81 -18.00 -21.11
CA GLU A 702 34.10 -19.45 -21.16
C GLU A 702 34.59 -19.90 -22.55
N PRO A 703 35.74 -19.40 -23.05
CA PRO A 703 36.28 -19.84 -24.34
C PRO A 703 36.50 -21.36 -24.38
N ARG A 704 36.18 -21.94 -25.54
CA ARG A 704 36.31 -23.36 -25.86
C ARG A 704 37.05 -23.48 -27.19
N TYR A 705 37.67 -24.64 -27.44
CA TYR A 705 38.41 -24.93 -28.67
C TYR A 705 37.63 -24.45 -29.91
N PRO A 706 38.24 -23.65 -30.81
CA PRO A 706 39.68 -23.39 -30.96
C PRO A 706 40.29 -22.32 -30.02
N PHE A 707 39.51 -21.67 -29.16
CA PHE A 707 40.01 -20.63 -28.27
C PHE A 707 40.35 -21.14 -26.87
N SER A 708 41.35 -20.52 -26.24
CA SER A 708 41.59 -20.54 -24.79
C SER A 708 41.63 -19.12 -24.23
N LEU A 709 41.29 -18.94 -22.95
CA LEU A 709 41.47 -17.67 -22.27
C LEU A 709 42.97 -17.40 -22.09
N SER A 710 43.45 -16.22 -22.51
CA SER A 710 44.87 -15.86 -22.34
C SER A 710 45.21 -15.68 -20.86
N GLU A 711 46.46 -16.01 -20.48
CA GLU A 711 47.02 -15.74 -19.16
C GLU A 711 47.03 -14.24 -18.80
N THR A 712 46.94 -13.35 -19.80
CA THR A 712 46.88 -11.89 -19.62
C THR A 712 45.46 -11.31 -19.75
N SER A 713 44.43 -12.16 -19.73
CA SER A 713 43.01 -11.79 -19.70
C SER A 713 42.45 -11.74 -18.29
N ASP A 714 41.53 -10.80 -18.06
CA ASP A 714 40.57 -10.93 -16.95
C ASP A 714 39.67 -12.15 -17.17
N LYS A 715 39.38 -12.86 -16.06
CA LYS A 715 38.47 -14.02 -16.03
C LYS A 715 37.05 -13.65 -15.57
N ILE A 716 36.91 -12.53 -14.87
CA ILE A 716 35.66 -12.05 -14.27
C ILE A 716 35.60 -10.54 -14.50
N ILE A 717 34.61 -10.08 -15.27
CA ILE A 717 34.42 -8.66 -15.60
C ILE A 717 33.15 -8.19 -14.88
N ASN A 718 33.27 -7.12 -14.10
CA ASN A 718 32.15 -6.58 -13.32
C ASN A 718 31.54 -5.36 -14.02
N ALA A 719 30.35 -5.53 -14.59
CA ALA A 719 29.59 -4.47 -15.25
C ALA A 719 28.73 -3.63 -14.29
N GLY A 720 28.70 -3.96 -12.99
CA GLY A 720 27.98 -3.19 -11.98
C GLY A 720 26.46 -3.44 -12.02
N THR A 721 25.68 -2.39 -12.27
CA THR A 721 24.23 -2.48 -12.47
C THR A 721 23.90 -1.91 -13.84
N LEU A 722 23.03 -2.58 -14.59
CA LEU A 722 22.51 -2.13 -15.88
C LEU A 722 21.00 -1.85 -15.74
N ARG A 723 20.61 -0.58 -15.76
CA ARG A 723 19.20 -0.15 -15.85
C ARG A 723 18.68 -0.31 -17.28
N GLN A 724 17.41 0.02 -17.50
CA GLN A 724 16.82 0.11 -18.84
C GLN A 724 17.63 1.09 -19.72
N GLY A 725 18.17 0.60 -20.84
CA GLY A 725 18.99 1.41 -21.76
C GLY A 725 20.44 1.66 -21.30
N ASP A 726 20.93 0.92 -20.30
CA ASP A 726 22.35 0.92 -19.96
C ASP A 726 23.15 -0.07 -20.80
N SER A 727 24.33 0.38 -21.21
CA SER A 727 25.30 -0.38 -22.00
C SER A 727 26.68 -0.27 -21.36
N TYR A 728 27.35 -1.41 -21.17
CA TYR A 728 28.68 -1.53 -20.60
C TYR A 728 29.63 -2.14 -21.63
N GLN A 729 30.76 -1.48 -21.88
CA GLN A 729 31.82 -2.01 -22.75
C GLN A 729 32.75 -2.90 -21.92
N ALA A 730 32.83 -4.17 -22.30
CA ALA A 730 33.69 -5.19 -21.71
C ALA A 730 34.74 -5.66 -22.72
N SER A 731 35.88 -6.15 -22.26
CA SER A 731 36.83 -6.85 -23.11
C SER A 731 37.55 -7.98 -22.38
N PHE A 732 38.01 -8.97 -23.13
CA PHE A 732 38.80 -10.11 -22.66
C PHE A 732 39.80 -10.51 -23.76
N LYS A 733 40.78 -11.36 -23.45
CA LYS A 733 41.77 -11.84 -24.42
C LYS A 733 41.70 -13.34 -24.60
N VAL A 734 41.88 -13.79 -25.84
CA VAL A 734 41.96 -15.21 -26.17
C VAL A 734 43.17 -15.54 -27.02
N ASP A 735 43.68 -16.75 -26.82
CA ASP A 735 44.64 -17.38 -27.71
C ASP A 735 43.89 -18.32 -28.66
N VAL A 736 44.37 -18.39 -29.90
CA VAL A 736 43.77 -19.15 -31.00
C VAL A 736 44.67 -20.33 -31.32
N ASP A 737 44.17 -21.57 -31.22
CA ASP A 737 45.00 -22.75 -31.52
C ASP A 737 45.62 -22.67 -32.93
N LYS A 738 46.87 -23.08 -33.04
CA LYS A 738 47.64 -23.07 -34.29
C LYS A 738 47.04 -23.96 -35.39
N ASN A 739 46.21 -24.94 -35.01
CA ASN A 739 45.49 -25.85 -35.90
C ASN A 739 43.98 -25.51 -35.98
N ALA A 740 43.56 -24.36 -35.45
CA ALA A 740 42.20 -23.87 -35.61
C ALA A 740 41.82 -23.85 -37.10
N LYS A 741 40.62 -24.34 -37.40
CA LYS A 741 40.08 -24.25 -38.76
C LYS A 741 39.51 -22.84 -38.95
N PRO A 742 39.61 -22.26 -40.16
CA PRO A 742 38.85 -21.06 -40.50
C PRO A 742 37.33 -21.30 -40.42
N GLY A 743 36.58 -20.24 -40.15
CA GLY A 743 35.12 -20.26 -40.04
C GLY A 743 34.57 -19.44 -38.86
N GLU A 744 33.24 -19.45 -38.73
CA GLU A 744 32.54 -18.79 -37.62
C GLU A 744 32.59 -19.63 -36.34
N TYR A 745 32.94 -18.98 -35.23
CA TYR A 745 32.91 -19.53 -33.88
C TYR A 745 32.13 -18.62 -32.94
N LYS A 746 31.74 -19.14 -31.77
CA LYS A 746 31.02 -18.39 -30.74
C LYS A 746 31.63 -18.67 -29.38
N ILE A 747 32.12 -17.63 -28.71
CA ILE A 747 32.57 -17.71 -27.32
C ILE A 747 31.35 -17.49 -26.40
N PRO A 748 30.99 -18.45 -25.55
CA PRO A 748 29.96 -18.23 -24.53
C PRO A 748 30.50 -17.32 -23.43
N ILE A 749 29.69 -16.33 -23.05
CA ILE A 749 29.87 -15.48 -21.88
C ILE A 749 28.77 -15.87 -20.90
N LEU A 750 29.15 -16.43 -19.75
CA LEU A 750 28.22 -16.64 -18.64
C LEU A 750 27.99 -15.30 -17.96
N VAL A 751 26.74 -14.82 -17.99
CA VAL A 751 26.30 -13.58 -17.35
C VAL A 751 25.51 -13.96 -16.11
N THR A 752 26.09 -13.68 -14.95
CA THR A 752 25.45 -13.83 -13.63
C THR A 752 25.01 -12.47 -13.16
N TYR A 753 23.76 -12.31 -12.73
CA TYR A 753 23.22 -11.06 -12.22
C TYR A 753 22.13 -11.31 -11.17
N LYS A 754 21.65 -10.24 -10.54
CA LYS A 754 20.54 -10.23 -9.57
C LYS A 754 19.38 -9.43 -10.17
N ASP A 755 18.25 -10.10 -10.41
CA ASP A 755 17.06 -9.50 -11.01
C ASP A 755 16.39 -8.47 -10.08
N PRO A 756 15.35 -7.72 -10.52
CA PRO A 756 14.67 -6.73 -9.69
C PRO A 756 14.04 -7.29 -8.40
N THR A 757 13.53 -8.52 -8.43
CA THR A 757 13.02 -9.23 -7.24
C THR A 757 14.12 -9.58 -6.24
N GLY A 758 15.37 -9.56 -6.69
CA GLY A 758 16.55 -9.86 -5.90
C GLY A 758 17.05 -11.29 -6.04
N THR A 759 16.51 -12.06 -7.00
CA THR A 759 16.91 -13.45 -7.26
C THR A 759 18.14 -13.47 -8.18
N TYR A 760 19.10 -14.36 -7.89
CA TYR A 760 20.24 -14.55 -8.79
C TYR A 760 19.82 -15.32 -10.05
N ARG A 761 20.26 -14.83 -11.20
CA ARG A 761 20.00 -15.37 -12.54
C ARG A 761 21.31 -15.57 -13.28
N ASN A 762 21.36 -16.67 -14.03
CA ASN A 762 22.48 -16.99 -14.92
C ASN A 762 21.93 -17.16 -16.34
N ILE A 763 22.50 -16.43 -17.31
CA ILE A 763 22.23 -16.61 -18.74
C ILE A 763 23.55 -16.78 -19.50
N THR A 764 23.51 -17.41 -20.67
CA THR A 764 24.69 -17.51 -21.56
C THR A 764 24.46 -16.67 -22.81
N LEU A 765 25.25 -15.61 -22.97
CA LEU A 765 25.32 -14.83 -24.21
C LEU A 765 26.47 -15.35 -25.07
N TYR A 766 26.48 -15.03 -26.37
CA TYR A 766 27.46 -15.55 -27.32
C TYR A 766 28.12 -14.43 -28.11
N VAL A 767 29.45 -14.33 -27.99
CA VAL A 767 30.27 -13.43 -28.81
C VAL A 767 30.68 -14.17 -30.09
N PRO A 768 30.18 -13.80 -31.28
CA PRO A 768 30.68 -14.36 -32.54
C PRO A 768 32.11 -13.86 -32.83
N ILE A 769 32.97 -14.77 -33.29
CA ILE A 769 34.32 -14.47 -33.78
C ILE A 769 34.54 -15.29 -35.05
N ILE A 770 35.03 -14.66 -36.10
CA ILE A 770 35.42 -15.33 -37.35
C ILE A 770 36.92 -15.60 -37.29
N ILE A 771 37.34 -16.84 -37.50
CA ILE A 771 38.73 -17.18 -37.77
C ILE A 771 38.92 -17.17 -39.28
N GLU A 772 39.77 -16.27 -39.75
CA GLU A 772 40.00 -16.07 -41.18
C GLU A 772 40.98 -17.09 -41.77
N GLU A 773 40.92 -17.23 -43.09
CA GLU A 773 41.85 -18.08 -43.84
C GLU A 773 43.23 -17.42 -43.96
N LYS A 774 44.27 -18.20 -44.27
CA LYS A 774 45.61 -17.70 -44.60
C LYS A 774 46.23 -18.49 -45.75
N PRO A 775 47.12 -17.90 -46.56
CA PRO A 775 47.85 -18.62 -47.60
C PRO A 775 48.76 -19.70 -46.98
N ASN A 776 48.94 -20.81 -47.69
CA ASN A 776 49.81 -21.90 -47.25
C ASN A 776 50.51 -22.51 -48.47
N ILE A 777 51.78 -22.19 -48.68
CA ILE A 777 52.52 -22.55 -49.90
C ILE A 777 53.37 -23.79 -49.67
N ILE A 778 53.10 -24.86 -50.42
CA ILE A 778 53.92 -26.08 -50.48
C ILE A 778 54.72 -26.16 -51.78
N ILE A 779 55.77 -26.98 -51.79
CA ILE A 779 56.40 -27.46 -53.02
C ILE A 779 55.61 -28.68 -53.51
N GLU A 780 55.11 -28.63 -54.74
CA GLU A 780 54.41 -29.75 -55.40
C GLU A 780 55.38 -30.62 -56.22
N ASN A 781 56.37 -30.00 -56.89
CA ASN A 781 57.36 -30.72 -57.70
C ASN A 781 58.68 -29.94 -57.85
N VAL A 782 59.79 -30.65 -58.09
CA VAL A 782 61.11 -30.08 -58.37
C VAL A 782 61.71 -30.76 -59.59
N THR A 783 62.13 -29.99 -60.59
CA THR A 783 62.77 -30.51 -61.80
C THR A 783 64.06 -29.75 -62.16
N PHE A 784 64.89 -30.36 -63.00
CA PHE A 784 66.23 -29.87 -63.34
C PHE A 784 66.40 -29.81 -64.85
N ASN A 785 66.88 -28.68 -65.38
CA ASN A 785 67.28 -28.57 -66.78
C ASN A 785 68.48 -27.60 -66.93
N PRO A 786 69.64 -28.05 -67.47
CA PRO A 786 70.00 -29.43 -67.80
C PRO A 786 70.06 -30.34 -66.55
N GLU A 787 70.41 -31.62 -66.71
CA GLU A 787 70.67 -32.49 -65.55
C GLU A 787 71.79 -31.91 -64.65
N PRO A 788 71.72 -32.07 -63.31
CA PRO A 788 72.75 -31.59 -62.41
C PRO A 788 74.03 -32.43 -62.57
N VAL A 789 75.04 -31.89 -63.27
CA VAL A 789 76.34 -32.56 -63.48
C VAL A 789 77.51 -31.69 -63.02
N GLN A 790 78.61 -32.31 -62.59
CA GLN A 790 79.84 -31.61 -62.18
C GLN A 790 80.30 -30.56 -63.20
N GLY A 791 80.64 -29.37 -62.73
CA GLY A 791 81.24 -28.32 -63.56
C GLY A 791 80.30 -27.64 -64.55
N ARG A 792 78.98 -27.79 -64.40
CA ARG A 792 77.95 -27.09 -65.17
C ARG A 792 76.99 -26.33 -64.27
N ASP A 793 76.29 -25.39 -64.88
CA ASP A 793 75.19 -24.67 -64.26
C ASP A 793 73.88 -25.46 -64.47
N VAL A 794 73.03 -25.48 -63.44
CA VAL A 794 71.70 -26.10 -63.47
C VAL A 794 70.64 -25.10 -63.04
N ASN A 795 69.53 -25.06 -63.78
CA ASN A 795 68.30 -24.42 -63.34
C ASN A 795 67.46 -25.45 -62.57
N VAL A 796 67.19 -25.15 -61.30
CA VAL A 796 66.31 -25.89 -60.41
C VAL A 796 64.94 -25.22 -60.47
N TYR A 797 63.99 -25.87 -61.13
CA TYR A 797 62.61 -25.41 -61.30
C TYR A 797 61.78 -25.95 -60.13
N VAL A 798 61.39 -25.06 -59.22
CA VAL A 798 60.57 -25.38 -58.04
C VAL A 798 59.13 -25.00 -58.35
N THR A 799 58.25 -25.99 -58.41
CA THR A 799 56.81 -25.80 -58.64
C THR A 799 56.12 -25.72 -57.29
N LEU A 800 55.57 -24.55 -56.99
CA LEU A 800 54.83 -24.24 -55.78
C LEU A 800 53.33 -24.40 -56.00
N LYS A 801 52.61 -24.68 -54.92
CA LYS A 801 51.15 -24.69 -54.88
C LYS A 801 50.64 -24.01 -53.61
N ASN A 802 49.64 -23.14 -53.75
CA ASN A 802 48.91 -22.63 -52.60
C ASN A 802 47.81 -23.63 -52.20
N ILE A 803 47.92 -24.22 -51.01
CA ILE A 803 46.91 -25.07 -50.38
C ILE A 803 46.18 -24.38 -49.23
N GLY A 804 46.39 -23.06 -49.06
CA GLY A 804 45.56 -22.21 -48.21
C GLY A 804 44.30 -21.75 -48.95
N GLY A 805 43.26 -21.36 -48.21
CA GLY A 805 42.02 -20.81 -48.77
C GLY A 805 42.13 -19.34 -49.19
N GLU A 806 43.23 -18.67 -48.84
CA GLU A 806 43.51 -17.28 -49.22
C GLU A 806 44.64 -17.18 -50.26
N LYS A 807 44.51 -16.23 -51.18
CA LYS A 807 45.49 -15.85 -52.21
C LYS A 807 46.80 -15.39 -51.56
N ALA A 808 47.91 -15.94 -52.01
CA ALA A 808 49.24 -15.47 -51.63
C ALA A 808 49.71 -14.44 -52.65
N GLU A 809 50.01 -13.22 -52.23
CA GLU A 809 50.60 -12.19 -53.08
C GLU A 809 52.13 -12.20 -53.05
N ASN A 810 52.73 -11.69 -54.14
CA ASN A 810 54.17 -11.41 -54.21
C ASN A 810 55.04 -12.60 -53.79
N VAL A 811 54.68 -13.82 -54.23
CA VAL A 811 55.37 -15.06 -53.85
C VAL A 811 56.77 -15.07 -54.45
N ILE A 812 57.78 -15.10 -53.58
CA ILE A 812 59.20 -15.10 -53.92
C ILE A 812 59.85 -16.37 -53.34
N ILE A 813 60.64 -17.07 -54.15
CA ILE A 813 61.53 -18.12 -53.65
C ILE A 813 62.94 -17.59 -53.41
N GLU A 814 63.63 -18.13 -52.42
CA GLU A 814 65.04 -17.95 -52.13
C GLU A 814 65.72 -19.32 -51.97
N GLY A 815 66.74 -19.60 -52.81
CA GLY A 815 67.60 -20.77 -52.68
C GLY A 815 68.73 -20.53 -51.69
N VAL A 816 68.82 -21.36 -50.64
CA VAL A 816 69.82 -21.26 -49.58
C VAL A 816 70.72 -22.50 -49.59
N VAL A 817 71.98 -22.30 -49.98
CA VAL A 817 73.04 -23.33 -49.93
C VAL A 817 74.02 -23.04 -48.79
N LYS A 818 74.58 -24.09 -48.19
CA LYS A 818 75.58 -23.99 -47.12
C LYS A 818 76.99 -23.91 -47.74
N SER A 819 77.91 -23.19 -47.10
CA SER A 819 79.29 -22.98 -47.57
C SER A 819 80.11 -24.29 -47.71
N SER A 820 79.65 -25.39 -47.12
CA SER A 820 80.22 -26.74 -47.26
C SER A 820 79.67 -27.54 -48.45
N GLN A 821 78.76 -26.96 -49.25
CA GLN A 821 78.17 -27.60 -50.43
C GLN A 821 78.88 -27.13 -51.70
N PRO A 822 79.02 -27.98 -52.74
CA PRO A 822 79.79 -27.66 -53.94
C PRO A 822 78.97 -26.81 -54.95
N PHE A 823 78.18 -25.88 -54.43
CA PHE A 823 77.28 -25.02 -55.20
C PHE A 823 77.65 -23.55 -54.98
N SER A 824 77.84 -22.80 -56.07
CA SER A 824 77.69 -21.34 -56.01
C SER A 824 76.34 -20.93 -56.61
N ILE A 825 75.69 -19.96 -55.99
CA ILE A 825 74.38 -19.48 -56.43
C ILE A 825 74.59 -18.42 -57.50
N ILE A 826 74.06 -18.66 -58.71
CA ILE A 826 74.04 -17.69 -59.81
C ILE A 826 72.76 -16.84 -59.73
N LYS A 827 71.60 -17.48 -59.56
CA LYS A 827 70.31 -16.82 -59.34
C LYS A 827 69.75 -17.29 -58.01
N ARG A 828 69.75 -16.40 -57.00
CA ARG A 828 69.34 -16.73 -55.62
C ARG A 828 67.84 -16.69 -55.40
N THR A 829 67.16 -15.75 -56.05
CA THR A 829 65.74 -15.52 -55.84
C THR A 829 64.99 -15.52 -57.15
N ASP A 830 63.70 -15.83 -57.10
CA ASP A 830 62.79 -15.68 -58.23
C ASP A 830 61.41 -15.22 -57.79
N TYR A 831 60.73 -14.48 -58.65
CA TYR A 831 59.37 -13.97 -58.43
C TYR A 831 58.37 -14.88 -59.14
N VAL A 832 57.54 -15.59 -58.35
CA VAL A 832 56.54 -16.54 -58.84
C VAL A 832 55.20 -15.86 -59.15
N GLY A 833 54.95 -14.67 -58.58
CA GLY A 833 53.72 -13.90 -58.77
C GLY A 833 52.71 -14.11 -57.65
N ASN A 834 51.43 -13.93 -57.98
CA ASN A 834 50.32 -14.16 -57.06
C ASN A 834 49.76 -15.58 -57.28
N LEU A 835 49.50 -16.31 -56.19
CA LEU A 835 48.94 -17.66 -56.21
C LEU A 835 47.58 -17.68 -55.48
N HIS A 836 46.50 -17.72 -56.26
CA HIS A 836 45.16 -17.99 -55.75
C HIS A 836 45.07 -19.40 -55.12
N PRO A 837 44.03 -19.69 -54.30
CA PRO A 837 43.83 -21.01 -53.71
C PRO A 837 43.85 -22.15 -54.75
N ASN A 838 44.57 -23.23 -54.43
CA ASN A 838 44.88 -24.37 -55.31
C ASN A 838 45.71 -24.05 -56.58
N GLN A 839 46.05 -22.79 -56.86
CA GLN A 839 46.88 -22.41 -57.99
C GLN A 839 48.34 -22.85 -57.79
N THR A 840 48.96 -23.27 -58.90
CA THR A 840 50.39 -23.58 -58.99
C THR A 840 51.16 -22.47 -59.70
N GLY A 841 52.42 -22.26 -59.31
CA GLY A 841 53.35 -21.38 -60.02
C GLY A 841 54.79 -21.89 -59.88
N GLN A 842 55.68 -21.51 -60.78
CA GLN A 842 57.03 -22.05 -60.86
C GLN A 842 58.08 -20.94 -60.73
N GLY A 843 59.05 -21.13 -59.85
CA GLY A 843 60.24 -20.28 -59.73
C GLY A 843 61.52 -21.05 -60.02
N VAL A 844 62.57 -20.35 -60.43
CA VAL A 844 63.83 -20.94 -60.92
C VAL A 844 65.02 -20.42 -60.13
N ILE A 845 65.73 -21.34 -59.46
CA ILE A 845 67.03 -21.09 -58.82
C ILE A 845 68.14 -21.61 -59.73
N THR A 846 69.17 -20.81 -60.01
CA THR A 846 70.30 -21.22 -60.86
C THR A 846 71.55 -21.43 -59.99
N LEU A 847 72.14 -22.62 -60.08
CA LEU A 847 73.32 -23.03 -59.30
C LEU A 847 74.45 -23.46 -60.23
N SER A 848 75.68 -23.00 -59.98
CA SER A 848 76.88 -23.58 -60.58
C SER A 848 77.36 -24.74 -59.72
N ILE A 849 77.52 -25.92 -60.32
CA ILE A 849 78.03 -27.12 -59.64
C ILE A 849 79.54 -27.16 -59.82
N SER A 850 80.30 -27.22 -58.73
CA SER A 850 81.76 -27.27 -58.79
C SER A 850 82.27 -28.49 -59.57
N ARG A 851 83.40 -28.33 -60.27
CA ARG A 851 84.07 -29.42 -61.00
C ARG A 851 84.57 -30.55 -60.10
N ASN A 852 84.76 -30.27 -58.81
CA ASN A 852 85.12 -31.26 -57.78
C ASN A 852 83.95 -31.67 -56.88
N ALA A 853 82.70 -31.39 -57.27
CA ALA A 853 81.53 -31.92 -56.56
C ALA A 853 81.58 -33.45 -56.54
N ILE A 854 81.35 -34.06 -55.37
CA ILE A 854 81.26 -35.53 -55.25
C ILE A 854 79.91 -35.93 -55.84
N PRO A 855 79.81 -36.88 -56.79
CA PRO A 855 78.52 -37.31 -57.34
C PRO A 855 77.65 -37.96 -56.25
N LYS A 856 76.60 -37.26 -55.83
CA LYS A 856 75.57 -37.70 -54.87
C LYS A 856 74.43 -36.67 -54.78
N ASP A 857 73.42 -37.02 -54.01
CA ASP A 857 72.38 -36.13 -53.54
C ASP A 857 72.91 -35.09 -52.52
N TYR A 858 72.54 -33.83 -52.72
CA TYR A 858 72.79 -32.72 -51.80
C TYR A 858 71.48 -32.01 -51.47
N ILE A 859 71.16 -31.91 -50.18
CA ILE A 859 69.96 -31.22 -49.69
C ILE A 859 70.22 -29.72 -49.57
N ILE A 860 69.49 -28.88 -50.33
CA ILE A 860 69.49 -27.42 -50.15
C ILE A 860 68.17 -26.96 -49.53
N GLN A 861 68.17 -25.80 -48.88
CA GLN A 861 66.94 -25.20 -48.33
C GLN A 861 66.34 -24.23 -49.35
N ILE A 862 65.01 -24.29 -49.50
CA ILE A 862 64.22 -23.29 -50.23
C ILE A 862 63.39 -22.55 -49.19
N ARG A 863 63.61 -21.24 -49.08
CA ARG A 863 62.72 -20.34 -48.35
C ARG A 863 61.72 -19.76 -49.35
N ILE A 864 60.47 -19.69 -48.97
CA ILE A 864 59.39 -19.06 -49.73
C ILE A 864 58.87 -17.91 -48.88
N ARG A 865 58.82 -16.70 -49.43
CA ARG A 865 58.20 -15.53 -48.81
C ARG A 865 56.97 -15.15 -49.63
N ALA A 866 55.86 -14.89 -48.95
CA ALA A 866 54.64 -14.36 -49.55
C ALA A 866 54.11 -13.19 -48.69
N VAL A 867 53.25 -12.38 -49.28
CA VAL A 867 52.31 -11.50 -48.56
C VAL A 867 50.93 -12.15 -48.61
N GLY A 868 50.05 -11.83 -47.66
CA GLY A 868 48.64 -12.20 -47.73
C GLY A 868 47.87 -11.48 -48.84
N ASP A 869 46.56 -11.71 -48.88
CA ASP A 869 45.67 -11.04 -49.82
C ASP A 869 45.31 -9.64 -49.31
N ARG A 870 45.99 -8.61 -49.86
CA ARG A 870 45.72 -7.21 -49.53
C ARG A 870 44.30 -6.77 -49.84
N GLU A 871 43.65 -7.38 -50.83
CA GLU A 871 42.25 -7.10 -51.17
C GLU A 871 41.30 -7.56 -50.04
N LYS A 872 41.75 -8.48 -49.18
CA LYS A 872 41.09 -8.91 -47.93
C LYS A 872 41.69 -8.27 -46.66
N GLY A 873 42.61 -7.31 -46.79
CA GLY A 873 43.28 -6.65 -45.67
C GLY A 873 44.41 -7.44 -45.02
N ASP A 874 44.97 -8.47 -45.68
CA ASP A 874 46.04 -9.30 -45.13
C ASP A 874 47.44 -8.86 -45.59
N ASP A 875 47.99 -7.81 -44.97
CA ASP A 875 49.39 -7.36 -45.22
C ASP A 875 50.46 -8.25 -44.52
N ASN A 876 50.06 -9.35 -43.88
CA ASN A 876 50.97 -10.26 -43.18
C ASN A 876 52.00 -10.89 -44.14
N VAL A 877 53.26 -11.01 -43.67
CA VAL A 877 54.36 -11.63 -44.44
C VAL A 877 54.55 -13.08 -43.98
N TYR A 878 54.11 -14.02 -44.81
CA TYR A 878 54.25 -15.45 -44.56
C TYR A 878 55.60 -15.95 -45.06
N THR A 879 56.25 -16.81 -44.27
CA THR A 879 57.52 -17.46 -44.65
C THR A 879 57.40 -18.96 -44.43
N PHE A 880 57.73 -19.73 -45.46
CA PHE A 880 57.74 -21.19 -45.46
C PHE A 880 59.16 -21.67 -45.78
N GLU A 881 59.66 -22.72 -45.10
CA GLU A 881 60.98 -23.28 -45.38
C GLU A 881 60.88 -24.79 -45.67
N TYR A 882 61.42 -25.18 -46.82
CA TYR A 882 61.47 -26.56 -47.31
C TYR A 882 62.90 -26.99 -47.62
N SER A 883 63.10 -28.30 -47.74
CA SER A 883 64.39 -28.89 -48.12
C SER A 883 64.20 -29.75 -49.37
N ILE A 884 65.04 -29.55 -50.39
CA ILE A 884 64.97 -30.27 -51.66
C ILE A 884 66.30 -30.97 -51.95
N SER A 885 66.27 -32.16 -52.56
CA SER A 885 67.48 -32.88 -52.95
C SER A 885 67.91 -32.52 -54.37
N ILE A 886 69.21 -32.30 -54.57
CA ILE A 886 69.83 -32.08 -55.88
C ILE A 886 70.75 -33.28 -56.18
N PRO A 887 70.38 -34.17 -57.12
CA PRO A 887 71.17 -35.36 -57.47
C PRO A 887 72.31 -34.98 -58.44
N VAL A 888 73.51 -34.73 -57.91
CA VAL A 888 74.69 -34.38 -58.72
C VAL A 888 75.32 -35.62 -59.34
N LYS A 889 75.41 -35.67 -60.67
CA LYS A 889 76.01 -36.76 -61.45
C LYS A 889 77.42 -36.41 -61.97
N GLU A 890 78.19 -37.43 -62.37
CA GLU A 890 79.52 -37.26 -62.98
C GLU A 890 79.43 -36.71 -64.41
N ASN A 891 80.34 -35.80 -64.79
CA ASN A 891 80.36 -35.18 -66.13
C ASN A 891 81.12 -36.04 -67.16
N THR A 892 80.44 -37.06 -67.69
CA THR A 892 81.01 -38.05 -68.62
C THR A 892 81.20 -37.56 -70.05
N GLU A 893 80.53 -36.46 -70.46
CA GLU A 893 80.65 -35.86 -71.80
C GLU A 893 82.10 -35.47 -72.17
N THR A 894 82.87 -35.03 -71.18
CA THR A 894 84.26 -34.60 -71.42
C THR A 894 85.16 -35.80 -71.76
N GLN A 895 84.95 -36.95 -71.11
CA GLN A 895 85.64 -38.19 -71.48
C GLN A 895 85.20 -38.71 -72.85
N SER A 896 83.90 -38.66 -73.19
CA SER A 896 83.42 -39.20 -74.47
C SER A 896 83.96 -38.40 -75.66
N ARG A 897 84.00 -37.06 -75.58
CA ARG A 897 84.61 -36.21 -76.62
C ARG A 897 86.12 -36.41 -76.73
N LEU A 898 86.85 -36.59 -75.62
CA LEU A 898 88.28 -36.89 -75.64
C LEU A 898 88.57 -38.26 -76.27
N ARG A 899 87.78 -39.30 -75.95
CA ARG A 899 87.88 -40.61 -76.61
C ARG A 899 87.59 -40.51 -78.10
N LEU A 900 86.54 -39.78 -78.52
CA LEU A 900 86.21 -39.58 -79.93
C LEU A 900 87.35 -38.85 -80.68
N LEU A 901 87.92 -37.79 -80.11
CA LEU A 901 89.08 -37.07 -80.68
C LEU A 901 90.33 -37.95 -80.77
N ALA A 902 90.58 -38.81 -79.78
CA ALA A 902 91.66 -39.79 -79.83
C ALA A 902 91.41 -40.86 -80.92
N THR A 903 90.17 -41.30 -81.12
CA THR A 903 89.81 -42.23 -82.21
C THR A 903 89.99 -41.58 -83.59
N ILE A 904 89.52 -40.34 -83.77
CA ILE A 904 89.64 -39.60 -85.04
C ILE A 904 91.11 -39.30 -85.37
N SER A 905 91.90 -38.85 -84.39
CA SER A 905 93.33 -38.60 -84.60
C SER A 905 94.14 -39.88 -84.79
N GLY A 906 93.75 -41.00 -84.16
CA GLY A 906 94.30 -42.34 -84.45
C GLY A 906 94.03 -42.80 -85.89
N ILE A 907 92.79 -42.65 -86.39
CA ILE A 907 92.43 -42.95 -87.78
C ILE A 907 93.22 -42.05 -88.76
N LEU A 908 93.38 -40.76 -88.45
CA LEU A 908 94.14 -39.82 -89.26
C LEU A 908 95.65 -40.17 -89.30
N ALA A 909 96.23 -40.59 -88.17
CA ALA A 909 97.61 -41.05 -88.12
C ALA A 909 97.83 -42.33 -88.96
N ILE A 910 96.87 -43.27 -88.93
CA ILE A 910 96.90 -44.49 -89.73
C ILE A 910 96.81 -44.17 -91.24
N THR A 911 95.91 -43.29 -91.67
CA THR A 911 95.80 -42.93 -93.11
C THR A 911 97.05 -42.19 -93.60
N ILE A 912 97.64 -41.31 -92.79
CA ILE A 912 98.93 -40.67 -93.10
C ILE A 912 100.06 -41.70 -93.21
N ALA A 913 100.14 -42.66 -92.29
CA ALA A 913 101.15 -43.72 -92.33
C ALA A 913 101.03 -44.61 -93.59
N VAL A 914 99.80 -45.01 -93.97
CA VAL A 914 99.55 -45.77 -95.21
C VAL A 914 99.89 -44.96 -96.45
N PHE A 915 99.57 -43.66 -96.48
CA PHE A 915 99.91 -42.78 -97.61
C PHE A 915 101.43 -42.63 -97.79
N ILE A 916 102.18 -42.46 -96.69
CA ILE A 916 103.64 -42.41 -96.70
C ILE A 916 104.25 -43.75 -97.14
N TYR A 917 103.70 -44.88 -96.68
CA TYR A 917 104.14 -46.22 -97.08
C TYR A 917 103.96 -46.47 -98.58
N LEU A 918 102.78 -46.16 -99.13
CA LEU A 918 102.50 -46.30 -100.57
C LEU A 918 103.42 -45.41 -101.42
N LYS A 919 103.64 -44.16 -101.01
CA LYS A 919 104.51 -43.21 -101.73
C LYS A 919 105.99 -43.63 -101.75
N ARG A 920 106.41 -44.56 -100.89
CA ARG A 920 107.79 -45.07 -100.81
C ARG A 920 108.07 -46.28 -101.72
N ARG A 921 107.11 -46.72 -102.54
CA ARG A 921 107.22 -47.92 -103.39
C ARG A 921 107.23 -47.62 -104.90
N SER A 922 107.36 -46.36 -105.32
CA SER A 922 107.31 -45.93 -106.73
C SER A 922 108.49 -45.05 -107.18
N LYS A 923 109.65 -45.20 -106.54
CA LYS A 923 110.98 -44.71 -106.96
C LYS A 923 112.05 -45.65 -106.42
#